data_AF-A0A6C7E663-F1
#
_entry.id   AF-A0A6C7E663-F1
#
_cell.length_a   1.000
_cell.length_b   1.000
_cell.length_c   1.000
_cell.angle_alpha   90.00
_cell.angle_beta   90.00
_cell.angle_gamma   90.00
#
_symmetry.space_group_name_H-M   'P 1'
#
loop_
_entity.id
_entity.type
_entity.pdbx_description
1 polymer ?
#
loop_
_entity_poly.entity_id
_entity_poly.type
_entity_poly.pdbx_seq_one_letter_code
_entity_poly.pdbx_strand_id
1 'polypeptide(L)'
;MKDTSGQIDSSATTRQKLGALGAVTVVGGTLLVNGSPAGAVSSEVTNTDASGPGSLAQAVLDANSDGALDTITFADGLSGTISLTSQLTIKYDVAIVGPGDGSITLTNPTGQVLYTYHDASLTVSGLTIESSGGFDTIGASSFDQISLTDLELDGGTVSLYNGDEVALTSVEVASDVNDFYVELYNVFEVTLSQVSVALSDSDLDIDVYRSEYLTVSNVTATANNISIDVGDTYGVVLTGLDLEASRDVDVYVEEIYTVAMTDISLTAGDDARLRADDVYTTVDVSGVQLNAYDGARIDVESDGETTVTDVVLDGLSDSEGALYARVQVEGQMSTLSGATIDTTYGSVYARGGTVEMSDVDLTAELSARGGARSYDGSADVSDVVLSAADNDGRASMWVSGPSADVSGIVLDAANTSLGLEGDSRRVIFLRPDAVDEPAEEPEVWNVSDVSLGDENSNSHVFVRGIGDFQVFPDEPGDELDGDLVDPPLALSDMQWHGGLTVYESNVELSNVTIAAPAEGFDRFVGLYSMGRPLLDEVDFTPSGPTDDIPVSVAYSVVSFDQVTVAGFDSEHIVSTAYADVSIAHSTIGDNTVSGAPIQAAGGWLALDHTIIADTGVAGTLAEHGIDDFRLRLLQPDAATPGEEVPELTVEAEYSLLPTGVVADLGLADSNVETDDPRLGSLGDNGGTLDTVLPLPGSPAIDAGDAAIADAPALDQRGQERIVDTIDIGSVESTTLLESIAPARFVDTRDGQETIDGEFEGGGKRTSGSVYEVQIAGRDEVPAGATAVVMNITAIAPDGPGYVTAYDCDAARPDASSLNFAPGSNVGNEIVTGLSADGKVCLFTQGTTHLTVDVVAYATELSAVRPLVPARALETRTGKDTADGRFEGVGRMVAGSTQTVGMAGRNGVPDDAAAVIVNVTAIKPETNGYLTLHACLPETPLASSLNFAAGAVRGNEVVVQLDEFGDMCVFASTATDVTIDVVGYLPAGAIESITPARLLETRDGQVTADGESQGGGPVTPGSTTTLPIAGRAGIPADVKAVVANVTAINPSSRGYVTVSPCVLPTPTASSLNYEAGVSGGNEIIAEVNDDGEICLFSSSATHLAVDVVAFIR
;
A
#
# COMPACT_ATOMS: atom_id res chain seq x y z
N MET A 1 -16.78 -20.91 -16.59
CA MET A 1 -17.34 -21.56 -17.80
C MET A 1 -17.80 -22.98 -17.45
N LYS A 2 -19.07 -23.34 -17.67
CA LYS A 2 -19.60 -24.70 -17.44
C LYS A 2 -19.22 -25.65 -18.58
N ASP A 3 -18.67 -26.81 -18.23
CA ASP A 3 -18.46 -27.93 -19.14
C ASP A 3 -19.70 -28.87 -19.16
N THR A 4 -19.85 -29.58 -20.27
CA THR A 4 -21.04 -30.36 -20.69
C THR A 4 -21.44 -31.55 -19.80
N SER A 5 -20.87 -31.71 -18.60
CA SER A 5 -21.19 -32.79 -17.67
C SER A 5 -21.86 -32.35 -16.35
N GLY A 6 -22.00 -31.04 -16.09
CA GLY A 6 -22.77 -30.55 -14.95
C GLY A 6 -22.11 -30.79 -13.57
N GLN A 7 -20.81 -31.04 -13.51
CA GLN A 7 -20.02 -30.98 -12.27
C GLN A 7 -18.91 -29.93 -12.39
N ILE A 8 -18.75 -29.13 -11.35
CA ILE A 8 -17.71 -28.09 -11.21
C ILE A 8 -16.44 -28.77 -10.67
N ASP A 9 -15.32 -28.61 -11.40
CA ASP A 9 -13.98 -29.03 -10.98
C ASP A 9 -13.36 -27.92 -10.11
N SER A 10 -13.09 -28.24 -8.84
CA SER A 10 -12.60 -27.33 -7.81
C SER A 10 -11.09 -27.46 -7.59
N SER A 11 -10.27 -27.25 -8.62
CA SER A 11 -8.81 -27.33 -8.46
C SER A 11 -8.05 -26.25 -9.22
N ALA A 12 -8.12 -25.01 -8.71
CA ALA A 12 -7.11 -23.97 -8.92
C ALA A 12 -7.15 -22.92 -7.80
N THR A 13 -6.33 -23.15 -6.76
CA THR A 13 -5.70 -22.18 -5.83
C THR A 13 -6.52 -21.00 -5.29
N THR A 14 -7.34 -21.30 -4.26
CA THR A 14 -7.72 -20.37 -3.18
C THR A 14 -7.31 -21.04 -1.86
N ARG A 15 -6.70 -20.30 -0.93
CA ARG A 15 -6.29 -20.83 0.39
C ARG A 15 -7.55 -21.24 1.18
N GLN A 16 -7.93 -22.52 1.11
CA GLN A 16 -8.88 -23.12 2.05
C GLN A 16 -8.22 -23.33 3.42
N LYS A 17 -8.64 -22.57 4.44
CA LYS A 17 -8.82 -23.15 5.79
C LYS A 17 -10.27 -23.61 5.89
N LEU A 18 -10.42 -24.88 6.21
CA LEU A 18 -11.64 -25.66 6.08
C LEU A 18 -12.57 -25.34 7.26
N GLY A 19 -13.60 -24.52 7.04
CA GLY A 19 -14.76 -24.44 7.92
C GLY A 19 -15.48 -25.79 7.93
N ALA A 20 -15.37 -26.52 9.04
CA ALA A 20 -16.16 -27.72 9.28
C ALA A 20 -17.42 -27.34 10.06
N LEU A 21 -18.49 -26.94 9.35
CA LEU A 21 -19.84 -27.03 9.89
C LEU A 21 -20.17 -28.50 10.13
N GLY A 22 -20.19 -28.89 11.39
CA GLY A 22 -20.71 -30.17 11.84
C GLY A 22 -21.20 -30.01 13.26
N ALA A 23 -22.53 -29.98 13.42
CA ALA A 23 -23.26 -29.88 14.69
C ALA A 23 -22.49 -30.47 15.89
N VAL A 24 -21.97 -29.61 16.75
CA VAL A 24 -21.34 -30.01 18.02
C VAL A 24 -22.40 -29.94 19.11
N THR A 25 -22.85 -31.12 19.53
CA THR A 25 -23.51 -31.30 20.81
C THR A 25 -22.55 -30.92 21.93
N VAL A 26 -22.92 -29.93 22.74
CA VAL A 26 -22.20 -29.51 23.95
C VAL A 26 -21.97 -30.71 24.87
N VAL A 27 -20.70 -31.05 25.09
CA VAL A 27 -20.26 -31.81 26.28
C VAL A 27 -19.05 -31.09 26.84
N GLY A 28 -19.25 -30.46 28.01
CA GLY A 28 -18.23 -29.73 28.74
C GLY A 28 -16.94 -30.55 28.92
N GLY A 29 -15.84 -29.99 28.41
CA GLY A 29 -14.50 -30.52 28.53
C GLY A 29 -13.51 -29.38 28.39
N THR A 30 -12.85 -29.05 29.50
CA THR A 30 -11.80 -28.05 29.65
C THR A 30 -10.80 -28.14 28.49
N LEU A 31 -10.75 -27.10 27.65
CA LEU A 31 -9.77 -27.02 26.56
C LEU A 31 -8.44 -26.54 27.17
N LEU A 32 -7.53 -27.48 27.41
CA LEU A 32 -6.13 -27.15 27.69
C LEU A 32 -5.51 -26.62 26.39
N VAL A 33 -5.21 -25.33 26.35
CA VAL A 33 -4.37 -24.71 25.31
C VAL A 33 -3.03 -25.45 25.29
N ASN A 34 -2.78 -26.24 24.25
CA ASN A 34 -1.47 -26.82 23.96
C ASN A 34 -1.20 -26.64 22.47
N GLY A 35 -0.44 -25.60 22.15
CA GLY A 35 0.01 -25.38 20.79
C GLY A 35 0.69 -24.04 20.55
N SER A 36 1.62 -23.60 21.42
CA SER A 36 2.54 -22.53 21.02
C SER A 36 3.30 -22.97 19.76
N PRO A 37 3.33 -22.19 18.66
CA PRO A 37 4.23 -22.47 17.56
C PRO A 37 5.66 -22.41 18.10
N ALA A 38 6.48 -23.39 17.73
CA ALA A 38 7.88 -23.44 18.15
C ALA A 38 8.64 -22.30 17.46
N GLY A 39 8.71 -21.14 18.12
CA GLY A 39 9.38 -19.93 17.62
C GLY A 39 9.18 -18.66 18.46
N ALA A 40 8.08 -18.51 19.20
CA ALA A 40 7.73 -17.25 19.87
C ALA A 40 8.79 -16.78 20.89
N VAL A 41 9.29 -15.54 20.73
CA VAL A 41 10.12 -14.87 21.73
C VAL A 41 9.20 -14.34 22.82
N SER A 42 9.43 -14.78 24.07
CA SER A 42 8.57 -14.45 25.20
C SER A 42 9.22 -13.45 26.15
N SER A 43 8.46 -12.44 26.60
CA SER A 43 8.81 -11.59 27.75
C SER A 43 8.06 -12.02 29.01
N GLU A 44 8.66 -11.81 30.18
CA GLU A 44 8.03 -12.09 31.48
C GLU A 44 7.95 -10.80 32.32
N VAL A 45 6.74 -10.40 32.66
CA VAL A 45 6.43 -9.32 33.60
C VAL A 45 6.67 -9.83 35.02
N THR A 46 7.53 -9.16 35.78
CA THR A 46 8.02 -9.62 37.10
C THR A 46 7.61 -8.72 38.26
N ASN A 47 7.05 -7.55 37.98
CA ASN A 47 6.57 -6.60 38.98
C ASN A 47 5.30 -5.89 38.50
N THR A 48 4.63 -5.16 39.41
CA THR A 48 3.42 -4.38 39.12
C THR A 48 3.72 -2.88 39.00
N ASP A 49 4.96 -2.50 38.70
CA ASP A 49 5.32 -1.10 38.54
C ASP A 49 4.71 -0.55 37.24
N ALA A 50 4.39 0.74 37.20
CA ALA A 50 3.76 1.38 36.03
C ALA A 50 4.66 1.39 34.78
N SER A 51 5.98 1.40 34.97
CA SER A 51 6.98 1.47 33.90
C SER A 51 8.37 1.01 34.40
N GLY A 52 9.29 0.78 33.45
CA GLY A 52 10.67 0.40 33.72
C GLY A 52 10.92 -1.11 33.75
N PRO A 53 12.16 -1.55 34.06
CA PRO A 53 12.54 -2.95 33.89
C PRO A 53 11.64 -3.95 34.63
N GLY A 54 11.11 -4.91 33.89
CA GLY A 54 10.25 -5.97 34.42
C GLY A 54 8.76 -5.60 34.57
N SER A 55 8.35 -4.40 34.15
CA SER A 55 6.93 -4.02 34.07
C SER A 55 6.27 -4.43 32.76
N LEU A 56 4.93 -4.46 32.74
CA LEU A 56 4.14 -4.69 31.51
C LEU A 56 4.41 -3.62 30.45
N ALA A 57 4.44 -2.34 30.84
CA ALA A 57 4.71 -1.25 29.91
C ALA A 57 6.06 -1.39 29.22
N GLN A 58 7.11 -1.86 29.92
CA GLN A 58 8.39 -2.12 29.28
C GLN A 58 8.33 -3.33 28.35
N ALA A 59 7.62 -4.40 28.73
CA ALA A 59 7.46 -5.58 27.87
C ALA A 59 6.73 -5.25 26.55
N VAL A 60 5.72 -4.38 26.60
CA VAL A 60 5.02 -3.88 25.40
C VAL A 60 5.94 -2.97 24.57
N LEU A 61 6.72 -2.07 25.20
CA LEU A 61 7.71 -1.27 24.50
C LEU A 61 8.76 -2.13 23.79
N ASP A 62 9.22 -3.19 24.44
CA ASP A 62 10.18 -4.12 23.86
C ASP A 62 9.55 -4.85 22.66
N ALA A 63 8.28 -5.27 22.75
CA ALA A 63 7.54 -5.90 21.65
C ALA A 63 7.38 -4.96 20.45
N ASN A 64 7.06 -3.70 20.70
CA ASN A 64 6.94 -2.67 19.66
C ASN A 64 8.27 -2.27 19.01
N SER A 65 9.43 -2.72 19.53
CA SER A 65 10.75 -2.30 19.01
C SER A 65 11.44 -3.33 18.11
N ASP A 66 11.06 -4.60 18.20
CA ASP A 66 11.73 -5.72 17.49
C ASP A 66 10.74 -6.48 16.59
N GLY A 67 9.41 -6.39 16.83
CA GLY A 67 8.38 -7.12 16.11
C GLY A 67 8.46 -8.65 16.23
N ALA A 68 9.49 -9.19 16.88
CA ALA A 68 9.74 -10.62 17.06
C ALA A 68 9.21 -11.18 18.39
N LEU A 69 8.69 -10.32 19.27
CA LEU A 69 8.21 -10.67 20.61
C LEU A 69 6.70 -10.89 20.59
N ASP A 70 6.32 -12.13 20.28
CA ASP A 70 4.92 -12.47 20.03
C ASP A 70 4.13 -12.78 21.33
N THR A 71 4.78 -12.85 22.49
CA THR A 71 4.10 -13.25 23.74
C THR A 71 4.67 -12.59 25.00
N ILE A 72 3.80 -11.94 25.78
CA ILE A 72 4.08 -11.39 27.10
C ILE A 72 3.35 -12.25 28.15
N THR A 73 4.10 -12.72 29.14
CA THR A 73 3.61 -13.54 30.25
C THR A 73 3.87 -12.87 31.59
N PHE A 74 3.27 -13.36 32.68
CA PHE A 74 3.50 -12.85 34.03
C PHE A 74 4.17 -13.91 34.89
N ALA A 75 5.11 -13.49 35.75
CA ALA A 75 5.84 -14.39 36.64
C ALA A 75 4.90 -15.13 37.61
N ASP A 76 5.23 -16.39 37.90
CA ASP A 76 4.46 -17.26 38.81
C ASP A 76 4.16 -16.57 40.16
N GLY A 77 2.86 -16.39 40.45
CA GLY A 77 2.38 -15.82 41.72
C GLY A 77 2.46 -14.29 41.79
N LEU A 78 2.77 -13.60 40.69
CA LEU A 78 2.59 -12.15 40.58
C LEU A 78 1.09 -11.82 40.64
N SER A 79 0.74 -10.91 41.54
CA SER A 79 -0.65 -10.49 41.75
C SER A 79 -0.72 -9.03 42.22
N GLY A 80 -1.80 -8.33 41.89
CA GLY A 80 -2.04 -6.94 42.29
C GLY A 80 -2.44 -6.05 41.12
N THR A 81 -2.47 -4.74 41.36
CA THR A 81 -2.88 -3.75 40.36
C THR A 81 -1.65 -3.14 39.68
N ILE A 82 -1.67 -3.11 38.34
CA ILE A 82 -0.76 -2.33 37.50
C ILE A 82 -1.48 -1.05 37.11
N SER A 83 -1.13 0.06 37.77
CA SER A 83 -1.67 1.38 37.45
C SER A 83 -0.76 2.09 36.46
N LEU A 84 -1.16 2.08 35.20
CA LEU A 84 -0.46 2.72 34.10
C LEU A 84 -0.48 4.25 34.24
N THR A 85 0.54 4.89 33.66
CA THR A 85 0.62 6.37 33.56
C THR A 85 0.24 6.90 32.17
N SER A 86 0.05 5.99 31.21
CA SER A 86 -0.32 6.24 29.82
C SER A 86 -0.94 4.97 29.24
N GLN A 87 -1.65 5.11 28.12
CA GLN A 87 -2.15 4.00 27.32
C GLN A 87 -1.00 3.08 26.88
N LEU A 88 -1.27 1.77 26.78
CA LEU A 88 -0.36 0.80 26.16
C LEU A 88 -0.74 0.65 24.68
N THR A 89 0.09 1.23 23.83
CA THR A 89 0.02 1.15 22.37
C THR A 89 0.58 -0.20 21.90
N ILE A 90 -0.14 -0.90 21.04
CA ILE A 90 0.26 -2.15 20.38
C ILE A 90 0.50 -1.84 18.89
N LYS A 91 1.72 -2.06 18.40
CA LYS A 91 2.11 -1.80 17.00
C LYS A 91 2.35 -3.06 16.17
N TYR A 92 2.59 -4.18 16.83
CA TYR A 92 2.86 -5.48 16.21
C TYR A 92 2.11 -6.58 16.96
N ASP A 93 1.99 -7.73 16.33
CA ASP A 93 1.31 -8.91 16.87
C ASP A 93 1.83 -9.28 18.26
N VAL A 94 0.91 -9.32 19.24
CA VAL A 94 1.29 -9.67 20.61
C VAL A 94 0.17 -10.38 21.35
N ALA A 95 0.56 -11.44 22.07
CA ALA A 95 -0.29 -12.11 23.05
C ALA A 95 0.09 -11.70 24.47
N ILE A 96 -0.81 -11.04 25.19
CA ILE A 96 -0.69 -10.73 26.63
C ILE A 96 -1.42 -11.81 27.42
N VAL A 97 -0.66 -12.74 27.99
CA VAL A 97 -1.19 -13.91 28.71
C VAL A 97 -1.02 -13.71 30.21
N GLY A 98 -2.11 -13.31 30.85
CA GLY A 98 -2.23 -13.10 32.29
C GLY A 98 -2.09 -14.39 33.10
N PRO A 99 -1.84 -14.27 34.43
CA PRO A 99 -1.70 -15.42 35.31
C PRO A 99 -3.03 -16.11 35.66
N GLY A 100 -4.16 -15.61 35.16
CA GLY A 100 -5.52 -16.11 35.39
C GLY A 100 -6.39 -15.14 36.20
N ASP A 101 -7.70 -15.36 36.13
CA ASP A 101 -8.76 -14.44 36.55
C ASP A 101 -8.53 -13.79 37.92
N GLY A 102 -8.67 -12.47 37.97
CA GLY A 102 -8.60 -11.66 39.20
C GLY A 102 -7.20 -11.55 39.84
N SER A 103 -6.16 -12.12 39.24
CA SER A 103 -4.80 -12.08 39.81
C SER A 103 -4.08 -10.76 39.52
N ILE A 104 -4.21 -10.25 38.30
CA ILE A 104 -3.66 -8.96 37.88
C ILE A 104 -4.79 -8.06 37.37
N THR A 105 -4.90 -6.88 37.97
CA THR A 105 -5.77 -5.80 37.49
C THR A 105 -4.92 -4.79 36.73
N LEU A 106 -5.26 -4.52 35.48
CA LEU A 106 -4.64 -3.49 34.65
C LEU A 106 -5.55 -2.27 34.58
N THR A 107 -5.04 -1.09 34.93
CA THR A 107 -5.84 0.13 34.91
C THR A 107 -5.03 1.34 34.43
N ASN A 108 -5.70 2.27 33.75
CA ASN A 108 -5.18 3.60 33.46
C ASN A 108 -6.13 4.67 34.02
N PRO A 109 -5.75 5.39 35.09
CA PRO A 109 -6.61 6.40 35.70
C PRO A 109 -6.85 7.68 34.92
N THR A 110 -6.17 7.85 33.79
CA THR A 110 -6.13 9.11 33.05
C THR A 110 -6.42 8.96 31.56
N GLY A 111 -6.83 7.78 31.11
CA GLY A 111 -7.10 7.49 29.71
C GLY A 111 -7.37 6.01 29.48
N GLN A 112 -7.37 5.62 28.21
CA GLN A 112 -7.59 4.25 27.77
C GLN A 112 -6.46 3.30 28.20
N VAL A 113 -6.78 2.02 28.39
CA VAL A 113 -5.82 1.02 28.88
C VAL A 113 -4.97 0.44 27.75
N LEU A 114 -5.62 -0.19 26.77
CA LEU A 114 -4.98 -0.83 25.62
C LEU A 114 -5.46 -0.17 24.33
N TYR A 115 -4.54 0.04 23.38
CA TYR A 115 -4.91 0.48 22.04
C TYR A 115 -4.03 -0.14 20.96
N THR A 116 -4.67 -0.66 19.91
CA THR A 116 -4.00 -1.32 18.78
C THR A 116 -3.97 -0.43 17.55
N TYR A 117 -2.84 -0.40 16.85
CA TYR A 117 -2.62 0.35 15.60
C TYR A 117 -2.13 -0.58 14.47
N HIS A 118 -2.26 -0.12 13.22
CA HIS A 118 -1.55 -0.65 12.03
C HIS A 118 -1.79 -2.14 11.76
N ASP A 119 -3.04 -2.59 11.86
CA ASP A 119 -3.43 -3.97 11.52
C ASP A 119 -2.76 -5.04 12.41
N ALA A 120 -2.24 -4.64 13.58
CA ALA A 120 -1.63 -5.58 14.52
C ALA A 120 -2.67 -6.53 15.14
N SER A 121 -2.29 -7.79 15.37
CA SER A 121 -3.10 -8.74 16.10
C SER A 121 -2.86 -8.67 17.62
N LEU A 122 -3.92 -8.54 18.41
CA LEU A 122 -3.86 -8.53 19.87
C LEU A 122 -4.63 -9.71 20.47
N THR A 123 -3.93 -10.55 21.23
CA THR A 123 -4.59 -11.54 22.09
C THR A 123 -4.42 -11.14 23.56
N VAL A 124 -5.50 -11.07 24.33
CA VAL A 124 -5.44 -10.81 25.77
C VAL A 124 -6.20 -11.91 26.52
N SER A 125 -5.57 -12.47 27.56
CA SER A 125 -6.22 -13.49 28.39
C SER A 125 -5.86 -13.46 29.86
N GLY A 126 -6.78 -13.92 30.72
CA GLY A 126 -6.52 -14.15 32.15
C GLY A 126 -6.17 -12.90 32.95
N LEU A 127 -6.77 -11.76 32.63
CA LEU A 127 -6.55 -10.45 33.26
C LEU A 127 -7.89 -9.81 33.67
N THR A 128 -7.85 -8.96 34.69
CA THR A 128 -8.89 -7.97 34.96
C THR A 128 -8.46 -6.62 34.36
N ILE A 129 -9.30 -5.96 33.58
CA ILE A 129 -9.02 -4.63 32.99
C ILE A 129 -10.03 -3.64 33.54
N GLU A 130 -9.54 -2.58 34.18
CA GLU A 130 -10.37 -1.57 34.87
C GLU A 130 -10.17 -0.21 34.20
N SER A 131 -11.27 0.37 33.70
CA SER A 131 -11.30 1.78 33.28
C SER A 131 -11.69 2.66 34.45
N SER A 132 -11.04 3.82 34.58
CA SER A 132 -11.53 4.87 35.48
C SER A 132 -11.63 6.21 34.76
N GLY A 133 -12.84 6.78 34.75
CA GLY A 133 -13.09 8.12 34.20
C GLY A 133 -13.87 8.20 32.89
N GLY A 134 -14.51 7.12 32.42
CA GLY A 134 -15.33 7.12 31.21
C GLY A 134 -14.53 7.03 29.91
N PHE A 135 -13.30 6.51 29.99
CA PHE A 135 -12.49 6.17 28.83
C PHE A 135 -12.67 4.70 28.46
N ASP A 136 -12.36 4.35 27.23
CA ASP A 136 -12.36 2.98 26.74
C ASP A 136 -11.38 2.10 27.55
N THR A 137 -11.73 0.83 27.71
CA THR A 137 -10.79 -0.19 28.21
C THR A 137 -9.86 -0.65 27.10
N ILE A 138 -10.41 -0.91 25.93
CA ILE A 138 -9.71 -1.43 24.76
C ILE A 138 -10.23 -0.67 23.54
N GLY A 139 -9.32 -0.23 22.67
CA GLY A 139 -9.73 0.34 21.40
C GLY A 139 -8.75 0.08 20.27
N ALA A 140 -9.21 0.28 19.05
CA ALA A 140 -8.38 0.18 17.86
C ALA A 140 -9.04 0.96 16.72
N SER A 141 -8.27 1.72 15.94
CA SER A 141 -8.76 2.34 14.70
C SER A 141 -8.59 1.43 13.47
N SER A 142 -7.62 0.50 13.51
CA SER A 142 -7.49 -0.62 12.59
C SER A 142 -6.74 -1.79 13.24
N PHE A 143 -7.06 -3.03 12.86
CA PHE A 143 -6.45 -4.26 13.40
C PHE A 143 -6.68 -5.47 12.48
N ASP A 144 -5.81 -6.49 12.53
CA ASP A 144 -6.08 -7.80 11.91
C ASP A 144 -7.02 -8.61 12.82
N GLN A 145 -6.51 -9.11 13.95
CA GLN A 145 -7.32 -9.88 14.90
C GLN A 145 -7.25 -9.33 16.33
N ILE A 146 -8.40 -9.20 16.99
CA ILE A 146 -8.50 -8.96 18.44
C ILE A 146 -9.22 -10.12 19.12
N SER A 147 -8.48 -10.85 19.96
CA SER A 147 -9.00 -11.98 20.74
C SER A 147 -8.91 -11.70 22.24
N LEU A 148 -10.07 -11.66 22.89
CA LEU A 148 -10.23 -11.38 24.32
C LEU A 148 -10.85 -12.62 24.98
N THR A 149 -10.05 -13.34 25.78
CA THR A 149 -10.45 -14.64 26.33
C THR A 149 -10.23 -14.72 27.83
N ASP A 150 -11.20 -15.24 28.60
CA ASP A 150 -11.08 -15.39 30.06
C ASP A 150 -10.68 -14.06 30.73
N LEU A 151 -11.47 -13.00 30.47
CA LEU A 151 -11.23 -11.65 30.98
C LEU A 151 -12.34 -11.18 31.90
N GLU A 152 -11.97 -10.33 32.86
CA GLU A 152 -12.90 -9.54 33.65
C GLU A 152 -12.75 -8.06 33.26
N LEU A 153 -13.81 -7.43 32.76
CA LEU A 153 -13.85 -6.01 32.43
C LEU A 153 -14.61 -5.24 33.52
N ASP A 154 -13.91 -4.32 34.17
CA ASP A 154 -14.45 -3.46 35.22
C ASP A 154 -14.68 -2.04 34.65
N GLY A 155 -15.82 -1.89 33.96
CA GLY A 155 -16.33 -0.63 33.39
C GLY A 155 -15.65 -0.20 32.09
N GLY A 156 -16.18 0.85 31.44
CA GLY A 156 -15.61 1.46 30.24
C GLY A 156 -16.21 0.93 28.93
N THR A 157 -15.60 1.35 27.81
CA THR A 157 -16.05 1.03 26.45
C THR A 157 -15.03 0.13 25.74
N VAL A 158 -15.49 -0.76 24.87
CA VAL A 158 -14.66 -1.47 23.87
C VAL A 158 -15.01 -0.90 22.51
N SER A 159 -14.13 -0.09 21.92
CA SER A 159 -14.37 0.59 20.63
C SER A 159 -13.37 0.12 19.58
N LEU A 160 -13.81 -0.77 18.67
CA LEU A 160 -12.96 -1.40 17.66
C LEU A 160 -13.49 -1.07 16.26
N TYR A 161 -12.65 -0.40 15.48
CA TYR A 161 -12.96 0.02 14.12
C TYR A 161 -12.02 -0.67 13.13
N ASN A 162 -12.54 -1.02 11.96
CA ASN A 162 -11.78 -1.49 10.79
C ASN A 162 -10.87 -2.70 11.05
N GLY A 163 -11.41 -3.92 11.07
CA GLY A 163 -10.56 -5.10 11.22
C GLY A 163 -11.12 -6.42 10.73
N ASP A 164 -10.30 -7.47 10.74
CA ASP A 164 -10.67 -8.77 10.17
C ASP A 164 -11.47 -9.63 11.17
N GLU A 165 -11.00 -9.77 12.41
CA GLU A 165 -11.66 -10.67 13.38
C GLU A 165 -11.68 -10.10 14.80
N VAL A 166 -12.85 -10.07 15.43
CA VAL A 166 -13.04 -9.79 16.85
C VAL A 166 -13.67 -11.00 17.54
N ALA A 167 -13.01 -11.52 18.58
CA ALA A 167 -13.52 -12.63 19.37
C ALA A 167 -13.49 -12.31 20.87
N LEU A 168 -14.66 -12.16 21.49
CA LEU A 168 -14.83 -12.06 22.94
C LEU A 168 -15.38 -13.40 23.44
N THR A 169 -14.55 -14.16 24.16
CA THR A 169 -14.91 -15.50 24.64
C THR A 169 -14.71 -15.62 26.14
N SER A 170 -15.75 -16.02 26.88
CA SER A 170 -15.68 -16.15 28.35
C SER A 170 -15.25 -14.83 29.02
N VAL A 171 -15.97 -13.75 28.70
CA VAL A 171 -15.74 -12.41 29.24
C VAL A 171 -16.80 -12.09 30.29
N GLU A 172 -16.37 -11.64 31.47
CA GLU A 172 -17.24 -11.19 32.57
C GLU A 172 -17.16 -9.66 32.72
N VAL A 173 -18.29 -8.99 32.80
CA VAL A 173 -18.40 -7.53 33.03
C VAL A 173 -19.17 -7.29 34.32
N ALA A 174 -18.55 -6.64 35.31
CA ALA A 174 -19.07 -6.61 36.70
C ALA A 174 -19.13 -5.21 37.36
N SER A 175 -18.99 -4.12 36.60
CA SER A 175 -18.87 -2.76 37.16
C SER A 175 -20.15 -1.95 37.13
N ASP A 176 -20.55 -1.37 38.25
CA ASP A 176 -21.68 -0.42 38.34
C ASP A 176 -21.26 1.06 38.21
N VAL A 177 -20.02 1.33 37.78
CA VAL A 177 -19.47 2.69 37.85
C VAL A 177 -19.95 3.55 36.69
N ASN A 178 -20.05 3.00 35.49
CA ASN A 178 -20.52 3.64 34.27
C ASN A 178 -21.23 2.61 33.38
N ASP A 179 -21.94 3.10 32.37
CA ASP A 179 -22.50 2.28 31.29
C ASP A 179 -21.37 1.53 30.57
N PHE A 180 -21.69 0.34 30.06
CA PHE A 180 -20.76 -0.50 29.32
C PHE A 180 -21.17 -0.53 27.86
N TYR A 181 -20.27 -0.06 27.00
CA TYR A 181 -20.47 0.04 25.57
C TYR A 181 -19.52 -0.91 24.84
N VAL A 182 -20.05 -1.67 23.90
CA VAL A 182 -19.25 -2.39 22.91
C VAL A 182 -19.62 -1.80 21.56
N GLU A 183 -18.67 -1.11 20.93
CA GLU A 183 -18.86 -0.47 19.64
C GLU A 183 -17.91 -1.12 18.64
N LEU A 184 -18.47 -1.86 17.69
CA LEU A 184 -17.75 -2.57 16.64
C LEU A 184 -18.20 -2.03 15.29
N TYR A 185 -17.25 -1.55 14.50
CA TYR A 185 -17.56 -0.92 13.23
C TYR A 185 -16.63 -1.39 12.14
N ASN A 186 -17.19 -1.79 11.00
CA ASN A 186 -16.40 -2.25 9.86
C ASN A 186 -15.47 -3.42 10.21
N VAL A 187 -16.03 -4.47 10.82
CA VAL A 187 -15.29 -5.68 11.22
C VAL A 187 -15.76 -6.87 10.39
N PHE A 188 -14.85 -7.61 9.75
CA PHE A 188 -15.25 -8.72 8.88
C PHE A 188 -15.96 -9.83 9.68
N GLU A 189 -15.35 -10.38 10.74
CA GLU A 189 -15.99 -11.41 11.58
C GLU A 189 -16.02 -11.02 13.06
N VAL A 190 -17.21 -11.02 13.66
CA VAL A 190 -17.43 -10.72 15.08
C VAL A 190 -18.03 -11.94 15.78
N THR A 191 -17.37 -12.40 16.84
CA THR A 191 -17.85 -13.47 17.72
C THR A 191 -17.91 -13.01 19.17
N LEU A 192 -19.11 -13.00 19.74
CA LEU A 192 -19.35 -12.84 21.17
C LEU A 192 -19.85 -14.18 21.72
N SER A 193 -19.08 -14.83 22.60
CA SER A 193 -19.45 -16.14 23.12
C SER A 193 -19.21 -16.28 24.61
N GLN A 194 -20.22 -16.77 25.34
CA GLN A 194 -20.13 -16.99 26.79
C GLN A 194 -19.81 -15.70 27.55
N VAL A 195 -20.45 -14.59 27.15
CA VAL A 195 -20.28 -13.28 27.79
C VAL A 195 -21.32 -13.14 28.91
N SER A 196 -20.87 -12.73 30.10
CA SER A 196 -21.76 -12.46 31.24
C SER A 196 -21.61 -11.03 31.73
N VAL A 197 -22.70 -10.28 31.71
CA VAL A 197 -22.75 -8.88 32.15
C VAL A 197 -23.64 -8.76 33.38
N ALA A 198 -23.15 -8.13 34.44
CA ALA A 198 -23.88 -7.92 35.68
C ALA A 198 -23.77 -6.47 36.15
N LEU A 199 -24.67 -5.62 35.65
CA LEU A 199 -24.82 -4.21 35.99
C LEU A 199 -26.14 -4.01 36.76
N SER A 200 -26.11 -3.23 37.83
CA SER A 200 -27.26 -3.02 38.72
C SER A 200 -27.92 -1.65 38.56
N ASP A 201 -27.16 -0.62 38.20
CA ASP A 201 -27.62 0.78 38.04
C ASP A 201 -27.15 1.42 36.70
N SER A 202 -26.54 0.66 35.80
CA SER A 202 -25.93 1.13 34.53
C SER A 202 -26.48 0.41 33.32
N ASP A 203 -26.31 1.01 32.14
CA ASP A 203 -26.81 0.50 30.86
C ASP A 203 -25.76 -0.36 30.16
N LEU A 204 -26.23 -1.32 29.36
CA LEU A 204 -25.43 -2.12 28.43
C LEU A 204 -25.84 -1.77 27.01
N ASP A 205 -24.87 -1.37 26.19
CA ASP A 205 -25.06 -1.15 24.75
C ASP A 205 -24.04 -1.98 23.96
N ILE A 206 -24.53 -2.66 22.92
CA ILE A 206 -23.71 -3.43 22.00
C ILE A 206 -24.10 -3.02 20.58
N ASP A 207 -23.26 -2.20 19.98
CA ASP A 207 -23.41 -1.66 18.64
C ASP A 207 -22.47 -2.39 17.69
N VAL A 208 -23.03 -3.03 16.66
CA VAL A 208 -22.26 -3.69 15.60
C VAL A 208 -22.74 -3.17 14.26
N TYR A 209 -21.91 -2.37 13.59
CA TYR A 209 -22.27 -1.76 12.32
C TYR A 209 -21.28 -2.13 11.22
N ARG A 210 -21.79 -2.32 10.01
CA ARG A 210 -20.98 -2.56 8.79
C ARG A 210 -20.07 -3.78 8.87
N SER A 211 -20.54 -4.88 9.46
CA SER A 211 -19.75 -6.11 9.60
C SER A 211 -20.14 -7.17 8.56
N GLU A 212 -19.28 -8.14 8.24
CA GLU A 212 -19.70 -9.21 7.32
C GLU A 212 -20.46 -10.31 8.09
N TYR A 213 -19.92 -10.81 9.19
CA TYR A 213 -20.57 -11.84 10.01
C TYR A 213 -20.55 -11.50 11.49
N LEU A 214 -21.72 -11.54 12.12
CA LEU A 214 -21.89 -11.45 13.57
C LEU A 214 -22.45 -12.75 14.14
N THR A 215 -21.76 -13.33 15.12
CA THR A 215 -22.27 -14.43 15.94
C THR A 215 -22.26 -14.04 17.42
N VAL A 216 -23.44 -13.97 18.03
CA VAL A 216 -23.61 -13.78 19.47
C VAL A 216 -24.21 -15.06 20.06
N SER A 217 -23.50 -15.68 21.01
CA SER A 217 -23.89 -16.99 21.54
C SER A 217 -23.72 -17.11 23.06
N ASN A 218 -24.74 -17.62 23.75
CA ASN A 218 -24.71 -17.86 25.20
C ASN A 218 -24.35 -16.60 26.01
N VAL A 219 -25.02 -15.49 25.74
CA VAL A 219 -24.81 -14.22 26.45
C VAL A 219 -25.88 -14.05 27.52
N THR A 220 -25.45 -13.77 28.75
CA THR A 220 -26.35 -13.46 29.87
C THR A 220 -26.07 -12.05 30.35
N ALA A 221 -27.08 -11.19 30.43
CA ALA A 221 -26.89 -9.81 30.89
C ALA A 221 -27.97 -9.37 31.86
N THR A 222 -27.57 -8.71 32.96
CA THR A 222 -28.47 -7.91 33.79
C THR A 222 -28.03 -6.46 33.76
N ALA A 223 -28.92 -5.51 33.49
CA ALA A 223 -28.60 -4.08 33.45
C ALA A 223 -29.83 -3.19 33.74
N ASN A 224 -29.65 -1.86 33.76
CA ASN A 224 -30.76 -0.93 33.84
C ASN A 224 -31.53 -0.89 32.50
N ASN A 225 -30.85 -0.60 31.39
CA ASN A 225 -31.29 -0.85 30.02
C ASN A 225 -30.30 -1.78 29.31
N ILE A 226 -30.80 -2.58 28.37
CA ILE A 226 -29.97 -3.42 27.48
C ILE A 226 -30.35 -3.12 26.04
N SER A 227 -29.36 -2.74 25.24
CA SER A 227 -29.48 -2.50 23.80
C SER A 227 -28.47 -3.37 23.06
N ILE A 228 -28.93 -4.05 22.02
CA ILE A 228 -28.08 -4.69 21.02
C ILE A 228 -28.56 -4.17 19.67
N ASP A 229 -27.77 -3.31 19.03
CA ASP A 229 -28.07 -2.70 17.75
C ASP A 229 -27.09 -3.22 16.70
N VAL A 230 -27.64 -3.75 15.60
CA VAL A 230 -26.85 -4.33 14.52
C VAL A 230 -27.32 -3.76 13.19
N GLY A 231 -26.47 -2.99 12.53
CA GLY A 231 -26.78 -2.38 11.23
C GLY A 231 -25.81 -2.80 10.13
N ASP A 232 -26.25 -2.68 8.88
CA ASP A 232 -25.39 -2.84 7.69
C ASP A 232 -24.56 -4.15 7.69
N THR A 233 -25.10 -5.26 8.20
CA THR A 233 -24.33 -6.49 8.41
C THR A 233 -24.80 -7.64 7.51
N TYR A 234 -23.90 -8.38 6.86
CA TYR A 234 -24.30 -9.41 5.89
C TYR A 234 -25.01 -10.60 6.59
N GLY A 235 -24.35 -11.27 7.54
CA GLY A 235 -24.91 -12.41 8.25
C GLY A 235 -24.95 -12.23 9.76
N VAL A 236 -26.14 -12.35 10.37
CA VAL A 236 -26.31 -12.22 11.83
C VAL A 236 -26.86 -13.50 12.44
N VAL A 237 -26.20 -14.03 13.46
CA VAL A 237 -26.67 -15.16 14.26
C VAL A 237 -26.69 -14.79 15.73
N LEU A 238 -27.87 -14.68 16.31
CA LEU A 238 -28.10 -14.47 17.73
C LEU A 238 -28.67 -15.76 18.33
N THR A 239 -27.97 -16.36 19.30
CA THR A 239 -28.40 -17.64 19.88
C THR A 239 -28.15 -17.75 21.38
N GLY A 240 -29.14 -18.23 22.15
CA GLY A 240 -28.97 -18.46 23.58
C GLY A 240 -28.73 -17.17 24.37
N LEU A 241 -29.53 -16.13 24.09
CA LEU A 241 -29.47 -14.85 24.83
C LEU A 241 -30.43 -14.90 26.02
N ASP A 242 -29.98 -14.46 27.19
CA ASP A 242 -30.80 -14.30 28.41
C ASP A 242 -30.55 -12.92 29.00
N LEU A 243 -31.40 -11.96 28.64
CA LEU A 243 -31.23 -10.53 28.92
C LEU A 243 -32.31 -10.04 29.88
N GLU A 244 -31.92 -9.56 31.05
CA GLU A 244 -32.82 -9.03 32.09
C GLU A 244 -32.52 -7.55 32.38
N ALA A 245 -33.38 -6.65 31.92
CA ALA A 245 -33.26 -5.22 32.22
C ALA A 245 -34.31 -4.77 33.25
N SER A 246 -33.90 -3.85 34.13
CA SER A 246 -34.82 -3.23 35.08
C SER A 246 -35.82 -2.26 34.42
N ARG A 247 -35.53 -1.83 33.17
CA ARG A 247 -36.36 -0.95 32.34
C ARG A 247 -36.55 -1.54 30.95
N ASP A 248 -35.71 -1.21 29.98
CA ASP A 248 -35.92 -1.61 28.58
C ASP A 248 -34.89 -2.64 28.10
N VAL A 249 -35.33 -3.63 27.31
CA VAL A 249 -34.48 -4.50 26.50
C VAL A 249 -34.86 -4.32 25.03
N ASP A 250 -33.92 -3.93 24.18
CA ASP A 250 -34.11 -3.81 22.73
C ASP A 250 -33.01 -4.56 22.00
N VAL A 251 -33.39 -5.56 21.20
CA VAL A 251 -32.49 -6.22 20.26
C VAL A 251 -32.98 -5.84 18.88
N TYR A 252 -32.19 -5.03 18.18
CA TYR A 252 -32.55 -4.44 16.91
C TYR A 252 -31.51 -4.81 15.87
N VAL A 253 -31.97 -5.37 14.75
CA VAL A 253 -31.15 -5.53 13.56
C VAL A 253 -31.83 -4.83 12.39
N GLU A 254 -31.06 -4.11 11.59
CA GLU A 254 -31.53 -3.31 10.45
C GLU A 254 -30.56 -3.47 9.27
N GLU A 255 -31.10 -3.48 8.05
CA GLU A 255 -30.30 -3.53 6.81
C GLU A 255 -29.36 -4.76 6.74
N ILE A 256 -29.95 -5.94 6.99
CA ILE A 256 -29.22 -7.21 7.10
C ILE A 256 -29.46 -8.09 5.86
N TYR A 257 -28.45 -8.85 5.40
CA TYR A 257 -28.69 -9.79 4.29
C TYR A 257 -29.41 -11.07 4.73
N THR A 258 -28.96 -11.70 5.82
CA THR A 258 -29.60 -12.86 6.46
C THR A 258 -29.49 -12.81 7.98
N VAL A 259 -30.55 -13.18 8.70
CA VAL A 259 -30.55 -13.22 10.16
C VAL A 259 -31.19 -14.49 10.73
N ALA A 260 -30.55 -15.04 11.76
CA ALA A 260 -31.09 -16.11 12.59
C ALA A 260 -31.09 -15.70 14.08
N MET A 261 -32.25 -15.73 14.72
CA MET A 261 -32.47 -15.39 16.13
C MET A 261 -33.11 -16.58 16.84
N THR A 262 -32.33 -17.31 17.64
CA THR A 262 -32.73 -18.61 18.18
C THR A 262 -32.56 -18.67 19.70
N ASP A 263 -33.48 -19.28 20.43
CA ASP A 263 -33.35 -19.47 21.89
C ASP A 263 -33.06 -18.16 22.65
N ILE A 264 -33.89 -17.13 22.44
CA ILE A 264 -33.73 -15.79 23.04
C ILE A 264 -34.75 -15.57 24.15
N SER A 265 -34.31 -15.14 25.33
CA SER A 265 -35.17 -14.68 26.42
C SER A 265 -34.87 -13.24 26.78
N LEU A 266 -35.87 -12.36 26.66
CA LEU A 266 -35.78 -10.96 27.08
C LEU A 266 -36.78 -10.70 28.21
N THR A 267 -36.29 -10.17 29.33
CA THR A 267 -37.12 -9.78 30.48
C THR A 267 -36.89 -8.32 30.80
N ALA A 268 -37.95 -7.51 30.79
CA ALA A 268 -37.87 -6.06 30.92
C ALA A 268 -38.85 -5.51 31.96
N GLY A 269 -38.44 -4.46 32.66
CA GLY A 269 -39.28 -3.71 33.60
C GLY A 269 -40.32 -2.81 32.94
N ASP A 270 -40.06 -2.33 31.73
CA ASP A 270 -40.87 -1.45 30.90
C ASP A 270 -41.17 -2.15 29.55
N ASP A 271 -40.31 -2.02 28.52
CA ASP A 271 -40.48 -2.66 27.20
C ASP A 271 -39.42 -3.73 26.88
N ALA A 272 -39.84 -4.89 26.33
CA ALA A 272 -38.97 -5.90 25.71
C ALA A 272 -39.25 -5.96 24.20
N ARG A 273 -38.22 -5.76 23.37
CA ARG A 273 -38.34 -5.67 21.91
C ARG A 273 -37.30 -6.51 21.20
N LEU A 274 -37.75 -7.26 20.20
CA LEU A 274 -36.92 -7.97 19.24
C LEU A 274 -37.34 -7.50 17.84
N ARG A 275 -36.43 -6.87 17.12
CA ARG A 275 -36.73 -6.18 15.86
C ARG A 275 -35.75 -6.60 14.78
N ALA A 276 -36.26 -6.93 13.61
CA ALA A 276 -35.46 -7.16 12.40
C ALA A 276 -36.11 -6.38 11.26
N ASP A 277 -35.47 -5.31 10.81
CA ASP A 277 -35.98 -4.42 9.76
C ASP A 277 -35.10 -4.52 8.50
N ASP A 278 -35.69 -4.26 7.33
CA ASP A 278 -35.01 -4.24 6.03
C ASP A 278 -34.07 -5.43 5.75
N VAL A 279 -34.52 -6.67 6.04
CA VAL A 279 -33.72 -7.88 5.78
C VAL A 279 -33.87 -8.36 4.33
N TYR A 280 -32.78 -8.53 3.58
CA TYR A 280 -32.85 -8.79 2.13
C TYR A 280 -33.27 -10.21 1.73
N THR A 281 -32.84 -11.26 2.43
CA THR A 281 -33.05 -12.65 1.95
C THR A 281 -33.81 -13.57 2.87
N THR A 282 -33.38 -13.70 4.13
CA THR A 282 -33.92 -14.73 5.03
C THR A 282 -33.89 -14.26 6.46
N VAL A 283 -35.02 -14.46 7.14
CA VAL A 283 -35.16 -14.24 8.58
C VAL A 283 -35.65 -15.54 9.22
N ASP A 284 -34.92 -16.07 10.18
CA ASP A 284 -35.33 -17.22 10.98
C ASP A 284 -35.34 -16.85 12.47
N VAL A 285 -36.53 -16.72 13.05
CA VAL A 285 -36.74 -16.45 14.48
C VAL A 285 -37.37 -17.67 15.11
N SER A 286 -36.72 -18.29 16.11
CA SER A 286 -37.29 -19.45 16.80
C SER A 286 -36.96 -19.54 18.29
N GLY A 287 -37.91 -20.04 19.09
CA GLY A 287 -37.69 -20.24 20.52
C GLY A 287 -37.49 -18.94 21.30
N VAL A 288 -38.27 -17.91 20.98
CA VAL A 288 -38.17 -16.58 21.60
C VAL A 288 -39.19 -16.44 22.73
N GLN A 289 -38.75 -15.97 23.90
CA GLN A 289 -39.61 -15.63 25.02
C GLN A 289 -39.39 -14.18 25.47
N LEU A 290 -40.42 -13.34 25.38
CA LEU A 290 -40.38 -11.96 25.87
C LEU A 290 -41.31 -11.80 27.08
N ASN A 291 -40.79 -11.24 28.17
CA ASN A 291 -41.53 -10.93 29.39
C ASN A 291 -41.38 -9.44 29.71
N ALA A 292 -42.48 -8.68 29.78
CA ALA A 292 -42.44 -7.25 30.09
C ALA A 292 -43.65 -6.79 30.92
N TYR A 293 -43.54 -5.63 31.57
CA TYR A 293 -44.67 -5.01 32.27
C TYR A 293 -45.52 -4.10 31.37
N ASP A 294 -44.90 -3.32 30.46
CA ASP A 294 -45.61 -2.35 29.61
C ASP A 294 -45.77 -2.84 28.15
N GLY A 295 -44.71 -3.39 27.53
CA GLY A 295 -44.80 -3.85 26.13
C GLY A 295 -43.82 -4.95 25.75
N ALA A 296 -44.31 -5.95 25.02
CA ALA A 296 -43.50 -7.06 24.48
C ALA A 296 -43.70 -7.14 22.95
N ARG A 297 -42.64 -6.93 22.16
CA ARG A 297 -42.79 -6.83 20.70
C ARG A 297 -41.77 -7.65 19.94
N ILE A 298 -42.26 -8.37 18.94
CA ILE A 298 -41.47 -8.95 17.85
C ILE A 298 -41.95 -8.26 16.57
N ASP A 299 -41.09 -7.48 15.94
CA ASP A 299 -41.37 -6.80 14.68
C ASP A 299 -40.33 -7.26 13.65
N VAL A 300 -40.76 -7.92 12.58
CA VAL A 300 -39.90 -8.45 11.52
C VAL A 300 -40.39 -7.95 10.17
N GLU A 301 -39.51 -7.33 9.40
CA GLU A 301 -39.72 -6.86 8.03
C GLU A 301 -38.55 -7.31 7.15
N SER A 302 -38.87 -7.94 6.01
CA SER A 302 -37.89 -8.50 5.09
C SER A 302 -38.40 -8.50 3.66
N ASP A 303 -37.50 -8.37 2.67
CA ASP A 303 -37.80 -8.60 1.26
C ASP A 303 -37.82 -10.10 0.88
N GLY A 304 -37.44 -10.97 1.81
CA GLY A 304 -37.16 -12.38 1.58
C GLY A 304 -38.12 -13.37 2.25
N GLU A 305 -37.62 -14.57 2.52
CA GLU A 305 -38.34 -15.62 3.26
C GLU A 305 -38.19 -15.42 4.77
N THR A 306 -39.31 -15.22 5.44
CA THR A 306 -39.38 -14.95 6.88
C THR A 306 -40.08 -16.09 7.59
N THR A 307 -39.41 -16.69 8.57
CA THR A 307 -39.95 -17.74 9.43
C THR A 307 -39.87 -17.29 10.88
N VAL A 308 -41.00 -17.29 11.58
CA VAL A 308 -41.09 -17.01 13.01
C VAL A 308 -41.80 -18.19 13.67
N THR A 309 -41.12 -18.91 14.56
CA THR A 309 -41.64 -20.12 15.19
C THR A 309 -41.45 -20.15 16.70
N ASP A 310 -42.35 -20.83 17.42
CA ASP A 310 -42.21 -21.09 18.85
C ASP A 310 -41.91 -19.82 19.69
N VAL A 311 -42.76 -18.80 19.54
CA VAL A 311 -42.63 -17.52 20.25
C VAL A 311 -43.63 -17.40 21.39
N VAL A 312 -43.20 -16.87 22.53
CA VAL A 312 -44.02 -16.67 23.73
C VAL A 312 -43.90 -15.23 24.21
N LEU A 313 -45.01 -14.50 24.28
CA LEU A 313 -45.09 -13.15 24.83
C LEU A 313 -45.98 -13.14 26.07
N ASP A 314 -45.37 -12.99 27.24
CA ASP A 314 -46.04 -13.06 28.54
C ASP A 314 -46.03 -11.71 29.26
N GLY A 315 -47.14 -11.41 29.94
CA GLY A 315 -47.24 -10.26 30.83
C GLY A 315 -46.77 -10.52 32.26
N LEU A 316 -45.90 -9.65 32.79
CA LEU A 316 -45.43 -9.73 34.19
C LEU A 316 -46.39 -9.10 35.21
N SER A 317 -47.51 -8.52 34.77
CA SER A 317 -48.40 -7.69 35.60
C SER A 317 -49.71 -8.38 36.00
N ASP A 318 -49.98 -8.44 37.31
CA ASP A 318 -51.29 -8.77 37.92
C ASP A 318 -52.22 -7.54 38.06
N SER A 319 -51.85 -6.37 37.51
CA SER A 319 -52.47 -5.08 37.80
C SER A 319 -52.92 -4.32 36.54
N GLU A 320 -53.84 -3.37 36.68
CA GLU A 320 -54.56 -2.64 35.60
C GLU A 320 -53.68 -1.80 34.61
N GLY A 321 -52.38 -2.08 34.49
CA GLY A 321 -51.51 -1.56 33.43
C GLY A 321 -51.84 -2.22 32.09
N ALA A 322 -51.99 -1.43 31.04
CA ALA A 322 -52.35 -1.92 29.71
C ALA A 322 -51.12 -2.50 28.99
N LEU A 323 -50.84 -3.79 29.19
CA LEU A 323 -49.77 -4.47 28.46
C LEU A 323 -50.13 -4.58 26.96
N TYR A 324 -49.20 -4.18 26.10
CA TYR A 324 -49.32 -4.32 24.64
C TYR A 324 -48.31 -5.34 24.10
N ALA A 325 -48.80 -6.50 23.63
CA ALA A 325 -47.99 -7.47 22.91
C ALA A 325 -48.27 -7.45 21.40
N ARG A 326 -47.18 -7.55 20.62
CA ARG A 326 -47.25 -7.63 19.16
C ARG A 326 -46.26 -8.65 18.62
N VAL A 327 -46.73 -9.50 17.71
CA VAL A 327 -45.88 -10.17 16.72
C VAL A 327 -46.30 -9.65 15.34
N GLN A 328 -45.42 -8.95 14.65
CA GLN A 328 -45.63 -8.47 13.29
C GLN A 328 -44.55 -9.05 12.39
N VAL A 329 -44.98 -9.67 11.29
CA VAL A 329 -44.12 -10.35 10.33
C VAL A 329 -44.49 -9.88 8.93
N GLU A 330 -43.57 -9.22 8.23
CA GLU A 330 -43.73 -8.76 6.85
C GLU A 330 -42.62 -9.38 5.98
N GLY A 331 -42.98 -10.00 4.84
CA GLY A 331 -42.00 -10.41 3.83
C GLY A 331 -42.55 -11.16 2.61
N GLN A 332 -41.72 -11.53 1.64
CA GLN A 332 -42.21 -12.16 0.40
C GLN A 332 -42.86 -13.53 0.66
N MET A 333 -42.29 -14.33 1.56
CA MET A 333 -42.93 -15.52 2.10
C MET A 333 -42.84 -15.48 3.63
N SER A 334 -43.98 -15.40 4.31
CA SER A 334 -44.03 -15.24 5.77
C SER A 334 -44.67 -16.46 6.42
N THR A 335 -43.90 -17.20 7.20
CA THR A 335 -44.37 -18.32 8.02
C THR A 335 -44.37 -17.90 9.49
N LEU A 336 -45.52 -18.02 10.17
CA LEU A 336 -45.65 -17.81 11.60
C LEU A 336 -46.28 -19.06 12.24
N SER A 337 -45.55 -19.75 13.12
CA SER A 337 -46.07 -20.94 13.79
C SER A 337 -45.79 -20.98 15.29
N GLY A 338 -46.70 -21.53 16.10
CA GLY A 338 -46.42 -21.79 17.52
C GLY A 338 -46.32 -20.52 18.39
N ALA A 339 -47.03 -19.45 18.02
CA ALA A 339 -47.03 -18.20 18.77
C ALA A 339 -48.04 -18.24 19.93
N THR A 340 -47.60 -17.97 21.15
CA THR A 340 -48.46 -17.82 22.34
C THR A 340 -48.36 -16.37 22.85
N ILE A 341 -49.49 -15.68 22.98
CA ILE A 341 -49.54 -14.35 23.59
C ILE A 341 -50.56 -14.36 24.73
N ASP A 342 -50.12 -14.03 25.95
CA ASP A 342 -50.97 -13.92 27.15
C ASP A 342 -50.84 -12.52 27.78
N THR A 343 -51.68 -11.56 27.35
CA THR A 343 -51.53 -10.13 27.71
C THR A 343 -52.86 -9.35 27.84
N THR A 344 -52.82 -8.07 28.20
CA THR A 344 -54.04 -7.21 28.21
C THR A 344 -54.51 -6.87 26.79
N TYR A 345 -53.58 -6.52 25.89
CA TYR A 345 -53.80 -6.23 24.48
C TYR A 345 -52.80 -7.01 23.62
N GLY A 346 -53.27 -8.04 22.92
CA GLY A 346 -52.44 -8.86 22.04
C GLY A 346 -52.73 -8.63 20.56
N SER A 347 -51.68 -8.56 19.74
CA SER A 347 -51.79 -8.59 18.28
C SER A 347 -50.79 -9.54 17.63
N VAL A 348 -51.26 -10.33 16.66
CA VAL A 348 -50.42 -11.10 15.75
C VAL A 348 -50.81 -10.72 14.33
N TYR A 349 -49.82 -10.42 13.51
CA TYR A 349 -50.04 -10.01 12.14
C TYR A 349 -48.93 -10.55 11.24
N ALA A 350 -49.30 -11.36 10.25
CA ALA A 350 -48.40 -11.79 9.19
C ALA A 350 -48.85 -11.19 7.85
N ARG A 351 -47.91 -10.67 7.07
CA ARG A 351 -48.17 -10.00 5.80
C ARG A 351 -47.10 -10.36 4.78
N GLY A 352 -47.48 -10.49 3.51
CA GLY A 352 -46.49 -10.88 2.52
C GLY A 352 -47.00 -11.25 1.14
N GLY A 353 -46.13 -11.86 0.35
CA GLY A 353 -46.51 -12.48 -0.91
C GLY A 353 -47.30 -13.76 -0.66
N THR A 354 -46.66 -14.79 -0.09
CA THR A 354 -47.33 -15.96 0.50
C THR A 354 -47.25 -15.87 2.03
N VAL A 355 -48.33 -16.22 2.74
CA VAL A 355 -48.40 -16.17 4.20
C VAL A 355 -48.93 -17.51 4.73
N GLU A 356 -48.18 -18.15 5.62
CA GLU A 356 -48.61 -19.31 6.40
C GLU A 356 -48.67 -18.94 7.89
N MET A 357 -49.81 -19.19 8.55
CA MET A 357 -49.98 -18.96 9.98
C MET A 357 -50.61 -20.18 10.66
N SER A 358 -49.88 -20.86 11.54
CA SER A 358 -50.35 -22.08 12.23
C SER A 358 -50.12 -22.07 13.73
N ASP A 359 -50.87 -22.88 14.49
CA ASP A 359 -50.61 -23.11 15.93
C ASP A 359 -50.47 -21.82 16.77
N VAL A 360 -51.32 -20.82 16.52
CA VAL A 360 -51.28 -19.53 17.24
C VAL A 360 -52.33 -19.50 18.36
N ASP A 361 -51.92 -19.29 19.60
CA ASP A 361 -52.80 -19.06 20.75
C ASP A 361 -52.72 -17.60 21.21
N LEU A 362 -53.80 -16.86 20.98
CA LEU A 362 -53.95 -15.47 21.41
C LEU A 362 -54.96 -15.39 22.53
N THR A 363 -54.46 -15.20 23.74
CA THR A 363 -55.27 -14.99 24.94
C THR A 363 -55.07 -13.55 25.42
N ALA A 364 -56.16 -12.79 25.49
CA ALA A 364 -56.08 -11.43 26.04
C ALA A 364 -57.21 -11.08 27.00
N GLU A 365 -56.92 -10.25 28.00
CA GLU A 365 -57.95 -9.80 28.93
C GLU A 365 -58.97 -8.87 28.26
N LEU A 366 -58.52 -7.88 27.47
CA LEU A 366 -59.38 -6.84 26.89
C LEU A 366 -59.51 -6.90 25.37
N SER A 367 -58.40 -7.12 24.63
CA SER A 367 -58.45 -7.17 23.17
C SER A 367 -57.40 -8.11 22.57
N ALA A 368 -57.85 -9.00 21.69
CA ALA A 368 -56.97 -9.82 20.86
C ALA A 368 -57.19 -9.51 19.37
N ARG A 369 -56.13 -9.36 18.59
CA ARG A 369 -56.21 -9.16 17.12
C ARG A 369 -55.28 -10.11 16.40
N GLY A 370 -55.82 -10.95 15.54
CA GLY A 370 -55.04 -11.76 14.59
C GLY A 370 -55.17 -11.22 13.17
N GLY A 371 -54.18 -11.46 12.32
CA GLY A 371 -54.33 -11.20 10.91
C GLY A 371 -53.29 -11.89 10.04
N ALA A 372 -53.71 -12.33 8.86
CA ALA A 372 -52.86 -12.85 7.81
C ALA A 372 -53.23 -12.15 6.50
N ARG A 373 -52.25 -11.55 5.81
CA ARG A 373 -52.50 -10.79 4.59
C ARG A 373 -51.49 -11.09 3.49
N SER A 374 -51.96 -11.73 2.44
CA SER A 374 -51.22 -11.94 1.20
C SER A 374 -51.60 -10.89 0.14
N TYR A 375 -50.63 -10.43 -0.68
CA TYR A 375 -50.89 -9.50 -1.81
C TYR A 375 -50.97 -10.17 -3.18
N ASP A 376 -50.17 -11.20 -3.41
CA ASP A 376 -50.03 -11.87 -4.71
C ASP A 376 -49.90 -13.41 -4.62
N GLY A 377 -49.91 -14.00 -3.41
CA GLY A 377 -49.84 -15.44 -3.14
C GLY A 377 -51.05 -16.03 -2.38
N SER A 378 -50.83 -17.07 -1.56
CA SER A 378 -51.85 -17.61 -0.64
C SER A 378 -51.72 -17.04 0.77
N ALA A 379 -52.84 -16.93 1.49
CA ALA A 379 -52.86 -16.67 2.93
C ALA A 379 -53.46 -17.89 3.64
N ASP A 380 -52.61 -18.86 3.99
CA ASP A 380 -53.00 -20.12 4.60
C ASP A 380 -52.92 -20.02 6.12
N VAL A 381 -54.01 -20.34 6.81
CA VAL A 381 -54.16 -20.17 8.26
C VAL A 381 -54.74 -21.43 8.89
N SER A 382 -54.04 -22.05 9.84
CA SER A 382 -54.50 -23.27 10.50
C SER A 382 -54.36 -23.22 12.03
N ASP A 383 -55.21 -23.95 12.76
CA ASP A 383 -55.03 -24.22 14.19
C ASP A 383 -54.79 -22.97 15.07
N VAL A 384 -55.56 -21.90 14.83
CA VAL A 384 -55.51 -20.65 15.62
C VAL A 384 -56.61 -20.62 16.68
N VAL A 385 -56.23 -20.35 17.92
CA VAL A 385 -57.13 -20.11 19.05
C VAL A 385 -57.15 -18.62 19.39
N LEU A 386 -58.35 -18.02 19.38
CA LEU A 386 -58.56 -16.65 19.83
C LEU A 386 -59.48 -16.67 21.05
N SER A 387 -58.96 -16.28 22.20
CA SER A 387 -59.72 -16.17 23.44
C SER A 387 -59.63 -14.75 24.01
N ALA A 388 -60.73 -14.28 24.59
CA ALA A 388 -60.75 -13.09 25.42
C ALA A 388 -61.30 -13.46 26.79
N ALA A 389 -60.60 -13.10 27.86
CA ALA A 389 -60.87 -13.64 29.20
C ALA A 389 -62.16 -13.10 29.84
N ASP A 390 -62.71 -11.98 29.35
CA ASP A 390 -63.92 -11.34 29.89
C ASP A 390 -65.07 -11.14 28.87
N ASN A 391 -66.26 -10.80 29.36
CA ASN A 391 -67.46 -10.63 28.52
C ASN A 391 -67.52 -9.28 27.77
N ASP A 392 -66.62 -8.34 28.07
CA ASP A 392 -66.56 -7.00 27.47
C ASP A 392 -65.46 -6.90 26.38
N GLY A 393 -64.54 -7.85 26.36
CA GLY A 393 -63.44 -7.96 25.43
C GLY A 393 -63.86 -8.24 23.99
N ARG A 394 -62.93 -8.00 23.06
CA ARG A 394 -63.12 -8.23 21.63
C ARG A 394 -61.94 -8.97 21.05
N ALA A 395 -62.20 -10.07 20.34
CA ALA A 395 -61.21 -10.72 19.50
C ALA A 395 -61.58 -10.55 18.02
N SER A 396 -60.62 -10.20 17.17
CA SER A 396 -60.87 -10.14 15.73
C SER A 396 -59.73 -10.75 14.94
N MET A 397 -60.05 -11.58 13.95
CA MET A 397 -59.08 -12.07 12.97
C MET A 397 -59.46 -11.67 11.55
N TRP A 398 -58.47 -11.25 10.76
CA TRP A 398 -58.64 -10.87 9.37
C TRP A 398 -57.71 -11.68 8.48
N VAL A 399 -58.26 -12.41 7.51
CA VAL A 399 -57.49 -13.12 6.50
C VAL A 399 -57.82 -12.52 5.14
N SER A 400 -56.80 -12.15 4.37
CA SER A 400 -56.98 -11.53 3.06
C SER A 400 -55.90 -11.95 2.07
N GLY A 401 -56.29 -12.19 0.81
CA GLY A 401 -55.36 -12.53 -0.28
C GLY A 401 -56.03 -13.09 -1.53
N PRO A 402 -55.27 -13.32 -2.61
CA PRO A 402 -55.75 -13.93 -3.84
C PRO A 402 -56.33 -15.34 -3.66
N SER A 403 -55.74 -16.13 -2.76
CA SER A 403 -56.16 -17.49 -2.36
C SER A 403 -55.94 -17.72 -0.86
N ALA A 404 -56.67 -18.64 -0.22
CA ALA A 404 -56.51 -18.93 1.21
C ALA A 404 -57.09 -20.29 1.64
N ASP A 405 -56.33 -21.12 2.36
CA ASP A 405 -56.83 -22.27 3.11
C ASP A 405 -56.92 -21.94 4.62
N VAL A 406 -58.13 -21.94 5.17
CA VAL A 406 -58.40 -21.61 6.58
C VAL A 406 -59.00 -22.82 7.29
N SER A 407 -58.29 -23.38 8.27
CA SER A 407 -58.73 -24.57 9.01
C SER A 407 -58.45 -24.49 10.52
N GLY A 408 -59.15 -25.29 11.34
CA GLY A 408 -58.81 -25.42 12.77
C GLY A 408 -59.02 -24.19 13.67
N ILE A 409 -59.78 -23.17 13.23
CA ILE A 409 -59.93 -21.92 13.99
C ILE A 409 -60.92 -22.08 15.17
N VAL A 410 -60.50 -21.69 16.37
CA VAL A 410 -61.32 -21.69 17.59
C VAL A 410 -61.53 -20.27 18.08
N LEU A 411 -62.80 -19.83 18.16
CA LEU A 411 -63.18 -18.53 18.72
C LEU A 411 -63.89 -18.72 20.06
N ASP A 412 -63.20 -18.52 21.19
CA ASP A 412 -63.67 -18.94 22.53
C ASP A 412 -64.18 -17.79 23.42
N ALA A 413 -64.66 -16.68 22.84
CA ALA A 413 -65.14 -15.52 23.62
C ALA A 413 -66.42 -14.85 23.07
N ALA A 414 -67.07 -14.03 23.91
CA ALA A 414 -68.16 -13.16 23.51
C ALA A 414 -67.63 -11.96 22.71
N ASN A 415 -68.24 -11.60 21.57
CA ASN A 415 -67.82 -10.54 20.65
C ASN A 415 -66.56 -10.83 19.82
N THR A 416 -66.39 -12.08 19.37
CA THR A 416 -65.32 -12.45 18.43
C THR A 416 -65.76 -12.31 16.96
N SER A 417 -64.86 -11.87 16.08
CA SER A 417 -65.16 -11.74 14.65
C SER A 417 -64.05 -12.29 13.76
N LEU A 418 -64.42 -13.08 12.75
CA LEU A 418 -63.53 -13.51 11.67
C LEU A 418 -63.95 -12.83 10.36
N GLY A 419 -63.04 -12.08 9.75
CA GLY A 419 -63.20 -11.45 8.45
C GLY A 419 -62.33 -12.13 7.40
N LEU A 420 -62.94 -12.54 6.28
CA LEU A 420 -62.29 -13.14 5.11
C LEU A 420 -62.54 -12.23 3.89
N GLU A 421 -61.48 -11.71 3.26
CA GLU A 421 -61.56 -10.72 2.17
C GLU A 421 -60.63 -11.05 0.97
N GLY A 422 -61.18 -11.31 -0.22
CA GLY A 422 -60.43 -11.41 -1.49
C GLY A 422 -60.15 -10.05 -2.16
N ASP A 423 -59.28 -10.03 -3.18
CA ASP A 423 -58.58 -8.83 -3.72
C ASP A 423 -59.40 -7.63 -4.23
N SER A 424 -60.72 -7.73 -4.41
CA SER A 424 -61.50 -6.62 -4.95
C SER A 424 -61.99 -5.66 -3.85
N ARG A 425 -61.31 -4.51 -3.71
CA ARG A 425 -61.62 -3.35 -2.84
C ARG A 425 -63.02 -2.70 -3.07
N ARG A 426 -64.15 -3.42 -2.98
CA ARG A 426 -65.50 -2.85 -2.99
C ARG A 426 -66.48 -3.49 -2.00
N VAL A 427 -66.93 -2.67 -1.05
CA VAL A 427 -68.07 -2.93 -0.16
C VAL A 427 -69.39 -2.78 -0.93
N ILE A 428 -70.17 -3.86 -1.09
CA ILE A 428 -71.58 -3.77 -1.50
C ILE A 428 -72.46 -4.45 -0.44
N PHE A 429 -73.39 -3.67 0.13
CA PHE A 429 -74.47 -4.16 0.98
C PHE A 429 -75.59 -4.73 0.09
N LEU A 430 -75.92 -6.02 0.25
CA LEU A 430 -77.11 -6.58 -0.38
C LEU A 430 -78.36 -6.31 0.47
N ARG A 431 -79.19 -5.36 0.03
CA ARG A 431 -80.65 -5.49 0.17
C ARG A 431 -81.16 -6.28 -1.03
N PRO A 432 -82.23 -7.09 -0.88
CA PRO A 432 -82.84 -7.75 -2.02
C PRO A 432 -83.33 -6.66 -2.99
N ASP A 433 -83.15 -6.89 -4.29
CA ASP A 433 -83.69 -6.12 -5.42
C ASP A 433 -82.73 -5.09 -6.08
N ALA A 434 -81.59 -5.53 -6.63
CA ALA A 434 -80.98 -4.90 -7.82
C ALA A 434 -79.96 -5.85 -8.50
N VAL A 435 -80.03 -5.92 -9.83
CA VAL A 435 -79.12 -6.63 -10.74
C VAL A 435 -78.23 -5.57 -11.39
N ASP A 436 -76.90 -5.75 -11.42
CA ASP A 436 -76.02 -5.54 -12.59
C ASP A 436 -74.50 -5.59 -12.26
N GLU A 437 -73.77 -6.27 -13.17
CA GLU A 437 -72.33 -6.36 -13.52
C GLU A 437 -71.29 -7.10 -12.61
N PRO A 438 -70.37 -7.91 -13.20
CA PRO A 438 -69.48 -8.81 -12.46
C PRO A 438 -68.10 -8.19 -12.14
N ALA A 439 -67.50 -8.64 -11.04
CA ALA A 439 -66.19 -8.26 -10.53
C ALA A 439 -65.10 -9.30 -10.88
N GLU A 440 -63.84 -8.88 -10.78
CA GLU A 440 -62.59 -9.67 -10.87
C GLU A 440 -62.58 -10.85 -9.86
N GLU A 441 -62.01 -12.00 -10.22
CA GLU A 441 -62.10 -13.28 -9.46
C GLU A 441 -60.81 -13.65 -8.70
N PRO A 442 -60.89 -14.13 -7.43
CA PRO A 442 -59.80 -14.78 -6.66
C PRO A 442 -59.76 -16.32 -6.83
N GLU A 443 -58.56 -16.93 -6.80
CA GLU A 443 -58.31 -18.39 -6.98
C GLU A 443 -58.52 -19.14 -5.64
N VAL A 444 -59.46 -20.10 -5.56
CA VAL A 444 -59.68 -21.12 -4.48
C VAL A 444 -59.51 -20.70 -3.01
N TRP A 445 -60.64 -20.58 -2.28
CA TRP A 445 -60.66 -20.50 -0.81
C TRP A 445 -61.26 -21.79 -0.20
N ASN A 446 -60.53 -22.49 0.67
CA ASN A 446 -61.02 -23.62 1.46
C ASN A 446 -61.20 -23.17 2.91
N VAL A 447 -62.39 -23.35 3.49
CA VAL A 447 -62.63 -23.03 4.91
C VAL A 447 -63.25 -24.25 5.60
N SER A 448 -62.59 -24.78 6.62
CA SER A 448 -63.04 -25.99 7.34
C SER A 448 -62.77 -25.90 8.85
N ASP A 449 -63.48 -26.70 9.66
CA ASP A 449 -63.23 -26.85 11.10
C ASP A 449 -63.17 -25.56 11.96
N VAL A 450 -63.95 -24.52 11.60
CA VAL A 450 -64.15 -23.33 12.44
C VAL A 450 -65.17 -23.62 13.55
N SER A 451 -64.79 -23.42 14.82
CA SER A 451 -65.67 -23.62 15.98
C SER A 451 -65.95 -22.32 16.74
N LEU A 452 -67.19 -22.16 17.21
CA LEU A 452 -67.66 -21.00 17.99
C LEU A 452 -67.96 -21.45 19.42
N GLY A 453 -67.37 -20.78 20.42
CA GLY A 453 -67.65 -21.00 21.83
C GLY A 453 -69.06 -20.55 22.25
N ASP A 454 -69.67 -21.38 23.11
CA ASP A 454 -70.95 -21.34 23.86
C ASP A 454 -72.17 -20.53 23.31
N GLU A 455 -73.38 -21.07 23.51
CA GLU A 455 -74.66 -20.66 22.86
C GLU A 455 -75.19 -19.22 23.15
N ASN A 456 -74.38 -18.32 23.71
CA ASN A 456 -74.73 -16.91 24.02
C ASN A 456 -73.77 -15.85 23.40
N SER A 457 -72.86 -16.21 22.52
CA SER A 457 -71.86 -15.30 21.93
C SER A 457 -72.39 -14.51 20.71
N ASN A 458 -72.15 -13.18 20.67
CA ASN A 458 -72.36 -12.31 19.49
C ASN A 458 -71.19 -12.47 18.48
N SER A 459 -70.84 -13.71 18.13
CA SER A 459 -69.71 -13.98 17.24
C SER A 459 -70.14 -13.95 15.78
N HIS A 460 -69.34 -13.33 14.91
CA HIS A 460 -69.68 -13.09 13.50
C HIS A 460 -68.55 -13.55 12.56
N VAL A 461 -68.90 -14.28 11.50
CA VAL A 461 -68.00 -14.64 10.39
C VAL A 461 -68.45 -13.93 9.11
N PHE A 462 -67.53 -13.27 8.40
CA PHE A 462 -67.80 -12.49 7.18
C PHE A 462 -66.93 -12.99 5.99
N VAL A 463 -67.50 -13.21 4.80
CA VAL A 463 -66.81 -13.78 3.60
C VAL A 463 -67.24 -13.07 2.28
N ARG A 464 -66.34 -12.84 1.30
CA ARG A 464 -66.61 -12.17 -0.02
C ARG A 464 -65.82 -12.72 -1.25
N GLY A 465 -66.51 -13.02 -2.39
CA GLY A 465 -66.02 -13.12 -3.81
C GLY A 465 -65.39 -14.44 -4.32
N ILE A 466 -65.95 -15.19 -5.32
CA ILE A 466 -65.39 -16.47 -5.89
C ILE A 466 -65.82 -16.73 -7.38
N GLY A 467 -64.92 -17.16 -8.33
CA GLY A 467 -65.25 -17.74 -9.68
C GLY A 467 -64.05 -18.09 -10.65
N ASP A 468 -64.25 -18.67 -11.88
CA ASP A 468 -63.28 -19.43 -12.76
C ASP A 468 -63.27 -19.16 -14.34
N PHE A 469 -62.07 -19.18 -15.02
CA PHE A 469 -61.62 -19.81 -16.34
C PHE A 469 -61.26 -19.06 -17.71
N GLN A 470 -59.94 -19.03 -18.08
CA GLN A 470 -59.13 -19.12 -19.39
C GLN A 470 -59.29 -18.14 -20.62
N VAL A 471 -58.30 -17.65 -21.44
CA VAL A 471 -56.85 -17.92 -21.78
C VAL A 471 -56.17 -16.82 -22.71
N PHE A 472 -54.87 -16.46 -22.46
CA PHE A 472 -53.65 -15.94 -23.24
C PHE A 472 -53.68 -14.92 -24.44
N PRO A 473 -52.55 -14.31 -24.94
CA PRO A 473 -51.14 -14.01 -24.47
C PRO A 473 -50.59 -12.56 -24.75
N ASP A 474 -49.42 -12.18 -24.21
CA ASP A 474 -48.17 -11.75 -24.91
C ASP A 474 -47.18 -10.91 -24.04
N GLU A 475 -45.91 -11.37 -24.00
CA GLU A 475 -44.66 -10.73 -23.52
C GLU A 475 -43.94 -9.97 -24.69
N PRO A 476 -42.79 -9.24 -24.57
CA PRO A 476 -41.64 -9.45 -23.65
C PRO A 476 -40.84 -8.21 -23.17
N GLY A 477 -39.91 -8.40 -22.23
CA GLY A 477 -38.72 -7.53 -22.12
C GLY A 477 -37.98 -7.53 -20.78
N ASP A 478 -37.35 -8.64 -20.41
CA ASP A 478 -36.45 -8.72 -19.26
C ASP A 478 -35.03 -8.24 -19.63
N GLU A 479 -34.43 -7.45 -18.74
CA GLU A 479 -32.99 -7.17 -18.68
C GLU A 479 -32.45 -7.89 -17.44
N LEU A 480 -31.38 -8.67 -17.64
CA LEU A 480 -30.76 -9.54 -16.63
C LEU A 480 -29.71 -8.73 -15.87
N ASP A 481 -29.95 -8.49 -14.58
CA ASP A 481 -28.92 -8.05 -13.64
C ASP A 481 -28.31 -9.27 -12.96
N GLY A 482 -26.98 -9.28 -12.82
CA GLY A 482 -26.23 -10.43 -12.32
C GLY A 482 -25.23 -9.99 -11.28
N ASP A 483 -25.55 -10.30 -10.02
CA ASP A 483 -24.67 -10.23 -8.85
C ASP A 483 -23.33 -10.93 -9.08
N LEU A 484 -22.25 -10.22 -8.79
CA LEU A 484 -20.94 -10.79 -8.52
C LEU A 484 -20.63 -10.52 -7.04
N VAL A 485 -20.77 -11.57 -6.24
CA VAL A 485 -20.22 -11.69 -4.88
C VAL A 485 -18.69 -11.68 -4.96
N ASP A 486 -17.94 -10.89 -4.15
CA ASP A 486 -16.53 -11.21 -3.83
C ASP A 486 -15.87 -10.36 -2.67
N PRO A 487 -14.80 -10.90 -2.02
CA PRO A 487 -14.08 -10.41 -0.80
C PRO A 487 -13.10 -9.24 -1.05
N PRO A 488 -12.32 -8.74 -0.03
CA PRO A 488 -11.28 -7.71 -0.22
C PRO A 488 -10.42 -7.93 -1.47
N LEU A 489 -10.34 -6.89 -2.30
CA LEU A 489 -9.66 -6.94 -3.59
C LEU A 489 -8.19 -6.53 -3.43
N ALA A 490 -7.30 -7.53 -3.37
CA ALA A 490 -5.85 -7.33 -3.44
C ALA A 490 -5.36 -7.37 -4.90
N LEU A 491 -4.77 -6.28 -5.36
CA LEU A 491 -4.17 -6.17 -6.69
C LEU A 491 -2.66 -5.91 -6.57
N SER A 492 -1.85 -6.82 -7.12
CA SER A 492 -0.38 -6.69 -7.07
C SER A 492 0.33 -6.97 -8.40
N ASP A 493 1.51 -6.37 -8.56
CA ASP A 493 2.45 -6.61 -9.67
C ASP A 493 1.88 -6.30 -11.06
N MET A 494 1.22 -5.15 -11.21
CA MET A 494 0.55 -4.80 -12.46
C MET A 494 0.89 -3.39 -12.98
N GLN A 495 1.01 -3.28 -14.30
CA GLN A 495 1.02 -2.01 -15.01
C GLN A 495 -0.32 -1.80 -15.72
N TRP A 496 -1.00 -0.71 -15.40
CA TRP A 496 -2.28 -0.34 -15.98
C TRP A 496 -2.16 0.94 -16.79
N HIS A 497 -2.67 0.90 -18.01
CA HIS A 497 -2.84 2.06 -18.88
C HIS A 497 -4.34 2.33 -19.03
N GLY A 498 -4.89 3.20 -18.18
CA GLY A 498 -6.32 3.52 -18.08
C GLY A 498 -6.87 3.42 -16.65
N GLY A 499 -8.16 3.70 -16.49
CA GLY A 499 -8.82 3.64 -15.18
C GLY A 499 -9.16 2.22 -14.68
N LEU A 500 -9.01 2.01 -13.37
CA LEU A 500 -9.50 0.85 -12.61
C LEU A 500 -10.89 1.19 -12.02
N THR A 501 -11.85 0.27 -12.04
CA THR A 501 -13.15 0.47 -11.36
C THR A 501 -13.39 -0.78 -10.53
N VAL A 502 -13.53 -0.61 -9.23
CA VAL A 502 -13.82 -1.67 -8.27
C VAL A 502 -15.13 -1.30 -7.59
N TYR A 503 -16.05 -2.26 -7.57
CA TYR A 503 -17.28 -2.17 -6.80
C TYR A 503 -17.10 -3.14 -5.62
N GLU A 504 -17.38 -2.64 -4.41
CA GLU A 504 -17.55 -3.42 -3.17
C GLU A 504 -16.23 -3.90 -2.48
N SER A 505 -16.08 -3.54 -1.19
CA SER A 505 -15.03 -3.93 -0.19
C SER A 505 -13.64 -3.22 -0.19
N ASN A 506 -12.89 -3.42 0.91
CA ASN A 506 -11.53 -2.89 1.18
C ASN A 506 -10.57 -3.17 0.01
N VAL A 507 -9.75 -2.18 -0.34
CA VAL A 507 -8.86 -2.26 -1.52
C VAL A 507 -7.40 -2.15 -1.09
N GLU A 508 -6.61 -3.15 -1.45
CA GLU A 508 -5.16 -3.12 -1.29
C GLU A 508 -4.48 -3.07 -2.66
N LEU A 509 -3.72 -2.01 -2.90
CA LEU A 509 -2.88 -1.88 -4.09
C LEU A 509 -1.41 -1.92 -3.66
N SER A 510 -0.70 -2.98 -4.08
CA SER A 510 0.74 -3.11 -3.81
C SER A 510 1.49 -3.33 -5.11
N ASN A 511 2.59 -2.62 -5.34
CA ASN A 511 3.36 -2.78 -6.58
C ASN A 511 2.45 -2.59 -7.82
N VAL A 512 1.91 -1.38 -8.00
CA VAL A 512 1.07 -1.04 -9.15
C VAL A 512 1.51 0.27 -9.81
N THR A 513 1.59 0.30 -11.14
CA THR A 513 1.71 1.55 -11.91
C THR A 513 0.36 1.90 -12.54
N ILE A 514 -0.15 3.10 -12.27
CA ILE A 514 -1.36 3.67 -12.88
C ILE A 514 -0.95 4.89 -13.71
N ALA A 515 -1.04 4.75 -15.05
CA ALA A 515 -0.61 5.78 -15.98
C ALA A 515 -1.72 6.20 -16.95
N ALA A 516 -1.77 7.49 -17.28
CA ALA A 516 -2.70 8.00 -18.28
C ALA A 516 -2.43 7.40 -19.69
N PRO A 517 -3.49 7.03 -20.44
CA PRO A 517 -3.33 6.50 -21.79
C PRO A 517 -2.95 7.60 -22.80
N ALA A 518 -2.14 7.24 -23.80
CA ALA A 518 -1.55 8.20 -24.76
C ALA A 518 -2.53 8.95 -25.70
N GLU A 519 -3.83 8.58 -25.77
CA GLU A 519 -4.84 9.30 -26.58
C GLU A 519 -6.27 9.20 -25.98
N GLY A 520 -6.84 10.33 -25.53
CA GLY A 520 -8.26 10.71 -25.65
C GLY A 520 -9.37 9.72 -25.25
N PHE A 521 -9.17 8.89 -24.23
CA PHE A 521 -10.22 8.04 -23.67
C PHE A 521 -10.78 8.66 -22.39
N ASP A 522 -12.07 9.04 -22.39
CA ASP A 522 -12.86 9.33 -21.18
C ASP A 522 -13.09 8.01 -20.43
N ARG A 523 -12.18 7.60 -19.54
CA ARG A 523 -12.35 6.40 -18.71
C ARG A 523 -11.85 6.60 -17.28
N PHE A 524 -12.83 6.98 -16.48
CA PHE A 524 -12.96 7.15 -15.04
C PHE A 524 -12.46 5.99 -14.16
N VAL A 525 -11.96 6.34 -12.97
CA VAL A 525 -11.78 5.44 -11.81
C VAL A 525 -12.72 5.93 -10.71
N GLY A 526 -13.76 5.15 -10.42
CA GLY A 526 -14.51 5.31 -9.18
C GLY A 526 -14.38 4.03 -8.41
N LEU A 527 -13.85 4.10 -7.19
CA LEU A 527 -14.05 3.05 -6.21
C LEU A 527 -15.34 3.45 -5.49
N TYR A 528 -16.46 2.93 -5.99
CA TYR A 528 -17.75 3.11 -5.32
C TYR A 528 -17.94 1.92 -4.40
N SER A 529 -17.68 2.11 -3.11
CA SER A 529 -18.30 1.30 -2.08
C SER A 529 -19.70 1.85 -1.85
N MET A 530 -20.71 1.20 -2.43
CA MET A 530 -22.09 1.42 -2.05
C MET A 530 -22.50 0.31 -1.10
N GLY A 531 -22.12 0.42 0.17
CA GLY A 531 -23.02 -0.09 1.22
C GLY A 531 -24.28 0.76 1.15
N ARG A 532 -25.39 0.19 0.67
CA ARG A 532 -26.69 0.87 0.55
C ARG A 532 -27.58 0.47 1.71
N PRO A 533 -28.41 1.44 2.14
CA PRO A 533 -29.84 1.34 1.83
C PRO A 533 -30.30 2.44 0.87
N LEU A 534 -31.37 2.14 0.14
CA LEU A 534 -32.07 3.06 -0.74
C LEU A 534 -32.99 3.98 0.06
N LEU A 535 -32.67 5.28 0.15
CA LEU A 535 -33.68 6.33 0.38
C LEU A 535 -33.43 7.54 -0.52
N ASP A 536 -34.53 8.03 -1.09
CA ASP A 536 -34.64 9.00 -2.18
C ASP A 536 -33.82 10.31 -2.00
N GLU A 537 -33.20 10.72 -3.12
CA GLU A 537 -32.76 12.08 -3.47
C GLU A 537 -31.50 12.63 -2.76
N VAL A 538 -30.31 12.32 -3.32
CA VAL A 538 -29.25 13.34 -3.49
C VAL A 538 -28.71 13.30 -4.91
N ASP A 539 -29.02 14.38 -5.62
CA ASP A 539 -28.59 14.74 -6.96
C ASP A 539 -27.13 15.22 -6.91
N PHE A 540 -26.20 14.48 -7.54
CA PHE A 540 -24.93 15.07 -7.99
C PHE A 540 -24.90 15.01 -9.52
N THR A 541 -25.43 16.07 -10.12
CA THR A 541 -25.05 16.43 -11.48
C THR A 541 -23.82 17.33 -11.40
N PRO A 542 -22.60 16.87 -11.77
CA PRO A 542 -21.56 17.82 -12.15
C PRO A 542 -22.06 18.50 -13.42
N SER A 543 -22.52 19.75 -13.30
CA SER A 543 -22.97 20.53 -14.45
C SER A 543 -21.77 21.07 -15.24
N GLY A 544 -21.00 20.17 -15.85
CA GLY A 544 -19.94 20.40 -16.85
C GLY A 544 -18.62 21.03 -16.36
N PRO A 545 -17.64 21.16 -17.29
CA PRO A 545 -16.68 20.09 -17.59
C PRO A 545 -15.77 19.85 -16.37
N THR A 546 -15.87 18.68 -15.75
CA THR A 546 -14.99 18.26 -14.66
C THR A 546 -13.83 17.46 -15.26
N ASP A 547 -12.60 17.88 -14.98
CA ASP A 547 -11.36 17.20 -15.36
C ASP A 547 -11.17 15.94 -14.46
N ASP A 548 -10.95 14.77 -15.06
CA ASP A 548 -11.26 13.40 -14.56
C ASP A 548 -10.46 12.87 -13.33
N ILE A 549 -11.07 12.69 -12.15
CA ILE A 549 -10.38 12.18 -10.94
C ILE A 549 -9.92 10.70 -11.08
N PRO A 550 -8.61 10.37 -10.91
CA PRO A 550 -8.01 9.04 -11.03
C PRO A 550 -8.25 8.05 -9.89
N VAL A 551 -8.62 8.50 -8.69
CA VAL A 551 -9.04 7.63 -7.57
C VAL A 551 -10.07 8.37 -6.72
N SER A 552 -11.23 7.75 -6.49
CA SER A 552 -12.26 8.26 -5.58
C SER A 552 -12.67 7.16 -4.62
N VAL A 553 -12.69 7.44 -3.32
CA VAL A 553 -12.97 6.52 -2.22
C VAL A 553 -14.02 7.16 -1.29
N ALA A 554 -15.01 6.41 -0.85
CA ALA A 554 -15.91 6.87 0.20
C ALA A 554 -16.26 5.72 1.13
N TYR A 555 -16.30 5.96 2.45
CA TYR A 555 -16.74 4.99 3.44
C TYR A 555 -16.00 3.64 3.37
N SER A 556 -14.67 3.64 3.19
CA SER A 556 -13.86 2.42 2.99
C SER A 556 -12.43 2.58 3.49
N VAL A 557 -11.69 1.46 3.61
CA VAL A 557 -10.24 1.45 3.85
C VAL A 557 -9.49 1.17 2.55
N VAL A 558 -8.47 1.98 2.25
CA VAL A 558 -7.63 1.82 1.06
C VAL A 558 -6.15 1.98 1.41
N SER A 559 -5.34 1.00 1.02
CA SER A 559 -3.88 1.05 1.17
C SER A 559 -3.18 1.08 -0.19
N PHE A 560 -2.21 1.98 -0.31
CA PHE A 560 -1.28 2.08 -1.44
C PHE A 560 0.12 1.81 -0.93
N ASP A 561 0.75 0.75 -1.42
CA ASP A 561 2.16 0.46 -1.16
C ASP A 561 2.94 0.29 -2.46
N GLN A 562 4.06 0.99 -2.58
CA GLN A 562 4.90 0.96 -3.79
C GLN A 562 4.13 1.32 -5.08
N VAL A 563 3.13 2.22 -5.01
CA VAL A 563 2.28 2.61 -6.16
C VAL A 563 2.80 3.86 -6.85
N THR A 564 2.77 3.88 -8.19
CA THR A 564 3.04 5.12 -8.96
C THR A 564 1.77 5.59 -9.68
N VAL A 565 1.37 6.85 -9.47
CA VAL A 565 0.27 7.52 -10.16
C VAL A 565 0.78 8.75 -10.90
N ALA A 566 0.72 8.75 -12.23
CA ALA A 566 1.30 9.80 -13.05
C ALA A 566 0.60 10.04 -14.39
N GLY A 567 0.74 11.24 -14.93
CA GLY A 567 0.33 11.62 -16.29
C GLY A 567 -1.12 12.10 -16.43
N PHE A 568 -1.84 12.35 -15.33
CA PHE A 568 -3.24 12.77 -15.36
C PHE A 568 -3.40 14.29 -15.44
N ASP A 569 -4.49 14.72 -16.04
CA ASP A 569 -4.91 16.12 -16.17
C ASP A 569 -6.23 16.39 -15.44
N SER A 570 -6.31 15.98 -14.16
CA SER A 570 -7.45 16.23 -13.26
C SER A 570 -7.18 17.23 -12.13
N GLU A 571 -8.25 17.79 -11.54
CA GLU A 571 -8.15 18.71 -10.38
C GLU A 571 -7.71 17.97 -9.10
N HIS A 572 -8.10 16.71 -8.93
CA HIS A 572 -7.72 15.83 -7.83
C HIS A 572 -7.20 14.50 -8.35
N ILE A 573 -6.19 13.91 -7.70
CA ILE A 573 -5.65 12.58 -8.04
C ILE A 573 -6.30 11.50 -7.18
N VAL A 574 -6.43 11.78 -5.88
CA VAL A 574 -7.14 10.95 -4.91
C VAL A 574 -8.21 11.81 -4.26
N SER A 575 -9.46 11.35 -4.20
CA SER A 575 -10.55 11.99 -3.47
C SER A 575 -11.13 10.99 -2.47
N THR A 576 -11.31 11.41 -1.22
CA THR A 576 -11.75 10.55 -0.13
C THR A 576 -12.84 11.24 0.70
N ALA A 577 -13.85 10.47 1.12
CA ALA A 577 -14.90 10.93 2.03
C ALA A 577 -15.20 9.86 3.09
N TYR A 578 -14.95 10.17 4.36
CA TYR A 578 -15.15 9.28 5.50
C TYR A 578 -14.43 7.93 5.32
N ALA A 579 -13.17 7.98 4.90
CA ALA A 579 -12.39 6.82 4.52
C ALA A 579 -11.00 6.87 5.16
N ASP A 580 -10.44 5.70 5.46
CA ASP A 580 -9.07 5.57 5.97
C ASP A 580 -8.14 5.20 4.82
N VAL A 581 -7.19 6.09 4.54
CA VAL A 581 -6.26 5.94 3.42
C VAL A 581 -4.83 5.96 3.91
N SER A 582 -4.08 4.90 3.60
CA SER A 582 -2.64 4.83 3.83
C SER A 582 -1.89 4.82 2.49
N ILE A 583 -0.88 5.66 2.38
CA ILE A 583 -0.01 5.74 1.20
C ILE A 583 1.43 5.61 1.69
N ALA A 584 2.05 4.48 1.35
CA ALA A 584 3.41 4.12 1.73
C ALA A 584 4.29 3.89 0.50
N HIS A 585 5.55 4.31 0.55
CA HIS A 585 6.56 4.05 -0.49
C HIS A 585 6.13 4.41 -1.92
N SER A 586 5.23 5.38 -2.08
CA SER A 586 4.50 5.61 -3.32
C SER A 586 4.83 6.97 -3.92
N THR A 587 4.65 7.10 -5.25
CA THR A 587 4.90 8.34 -5.98
C THR A 587 3.62 8.83 -6.65
N ILE A 588 3.19 10.04 -6.31
CA ILE A 588 2.10 10.77 -6.95
C ILE A 588 2.69 12.04 -7.56
N GLY A 589 2.89 12.06 -8.89
CA GLY A 589 3.48 13.21 -9.57
C GLY A 589 3.40 13.18 -11.10
N ASP A 590 3.89 14.23 -11.76
CA ASP A 590 3.72 14.46 -13.20
C ASP A 590 2.25 14.60 -13.63
N ASN A 591 1.45 15.36 -12.85
CA ASN A 591 0.03 15.61 -13.11
C ASN A 591 -0.24 17.10 -13.39
N THR A 592 -0.98 17.41 -14.46
CA THR A 592 -0.82 18.68 -15.20
C THR A 592 -1.82 19.81 -14.89
N VAL A 593 -2.71 19.68 -13.90
CA VAL A 593 -3.75 20.70 -13.57
C VAL A 593 -3.64 21.30 -12.17
N SER A 594 -4.41 22.37 -11.98
CA SER A 594 -4.50 23.23 -10.80
C SER A 594 -5.49 22.66 -9.79
N GLY A 595 -5.03 21.89 -8.79
CA GLY A 595 -5.84 21.46 -7.64
C GLY A 595 -5.03 20.69 -6.59
N ALA A 596 -5.67 20.27 -5.50
CA ALA A 596 -5.03 19.47 -4.45
C ALA A 596 -4.90 18.02 -4.93
N PRO A 597 -3.69 17.42 -4.94
CA PRO A 597 -3.50 16.06 -5.45
C PRO A 597 -4.27 15.02 -4.63
N ILE A 598 -4.45 15.27 -3.33
CA ILE A 598 -5.35 14.51 -2.47
C ILE A 598 -6.44 15.45 -1.99
N GLN A 599 -7.69 14.97 -2.01
CA GLN A 599 -8.84 15.59 -1.38
C GLN A 599 -9.34 14.60 -0.33
N ALA A 600 -9.51 15.04 0.91
CA ALA A 600 -9.98 14.19 1.98
C ALA A 600 -10.96 14.94 2.90
N ALA A 601 -12.00 14.24 3.34
CA ALA A 601 -13.03 14.78 4.22
C ALA A 601 -13.53 13.70 5.18
N GLY A 602 -13.20 13.82 6.48
CA GLY A 602 -13.50 12.79 7.50
C GLY A 602 -12.67 11.51 7.33
N GLY A 603 -12.36 10.83 8.43
CA GLY A 603 -11.49 9.63 8.44
C GLY A 603 -10.01 9.93 8.68
N TRP A 604 -9.13 9.04 8.21
CA TRP A 604 -7.68 9.11 8.40
C TRP A 604 -6.90 9.16 7.08
N LEU A 605 -5.87 10.00 7.01
CA LEU A 605 -4.89 10.01 5.91
C LEU A 605 -3.47 9.83 6.46
N ALA A 606 -2.83 8.71 6.16
CA ALA A 606 -1.43 8.42 6.51
C ALA A 606 -0.54 8.48 5.27
N LEU A 607 0.56 9.23 5.35
CA LEU A 607 1.63 9.26 4.35
C LEU A 607 2.94 8.78 4.97
N ASP A 608 3.56 7.77 4.39
CA ASP A 608 4.86 7.26 4.85
C ASP A 608 5.80 7.07 3.66
N HIS A 609 7.03 7.60 3.75
CA HIS A 609 8.04 7.49 2.69
C HIS A 609 7.48 7.75 1.28
N THR A 610 6.66 8.80 1.12
CA THR A 610 5.88 9.06 -0.09
C THR A 610 6.31 10.37 -0.75
N ILE A 611 6.29 10.41 -2.09
CA ILE A 611 6.49 11.64 -2.87
C ILE A 611 5.14 12.10 -3.40
N ILE A 612 4.70 13.30 -2.99
CA ILE A 612 3.56 14.00 -3.58
C ILE A 612 4.08 15.31 -4.15
N ALA A 613 4.25 15.39 -5.46
CA ALA A 613 4.84 16.58 -6.06
C ALA A 613 4.55 16.74 -7.56
N ASP A 614 4.95 17.87 -8.17
CA ASP A 614 4.66 18.21 -9.58
C ASP A 614 3.16 18.26 -9.92
N THR A 615 2.34 18.74 -8.98
CA THR A 615 0.87 18.84 -9.08
C THR A 615 0.41 20.31 -9.04
N GLY A 616 0.75 21.11 -10.06
CA GLY A 616 0.11 22.39 -10.43
C GLY A 616 -0.10 23.58 -9.44
N VAL A 617 -0.17 23.43 -8.11
CA VAL A 617 -0.43 24.50 -7.11
C VAL A 617 0.26 24.22 -5.77
N ALA A 618 0.77 25.28 -5.14
CA ALA A 618 1.21 25.30 -3.74
C ALA A 618 0.01 25.27 -2.78
N GLY A 619 0.00 24.37 -1.79
CA GLY A 619 -0.55 24.72 -0.48
C GLY A 619 -1.60 23.85 0.21
N THR A 620 -2.11 22.74 -0.32
CA THR A 620 -3.07 21.92 0.46
C THR A 620 -3.08 20.45 0.04
N LEU A 621 -2.83 19.53 1.00
CA LEU A 621 -3.02 18.08 0.85
C LEU A 621 -4.49 17.63 1.00
N ALA A 622 -5.36 18.50 1.51
CA ALA A 622 -6.78 18.23 1.69
C ALA A 622 -7.56 19.54 1.62
N GLU A 623 -8.60 19.59 0.80
CA GLU A 623 -9.57 20.69 0.76
C GLU A 623 -10.91 20.19 1.30
N HIS A 624 -11.36 20.75 2.43
CA HIS A 624 -12.70 20.49 2.98
C HIS A 624 -13.76 21.13 2.06
N GLY A 625 -14.38 20.32 1.22
CA GLY A 625 -15.44 20.73 0.30
C GLY A 625 -16.85 20.53 0.87
N ILE A 626 -17.33 21.46 1.71
CA ILE A 626 -18.73 21.92 1.65
C ILE A 626 -18.65 23.42 1.40
N ASP A 627 -18.81 23.82 0.14
CA ASP A 627 -18.92 25.18 -0.41
C ASP A 627 -18.33 26.37 0.40
N ASP A 628 -17.19 26.86 -0.11
CA ASP A 628 -16.59 28.20 0.09
C ASP A 628 -15.71 28.41 1.34
N PHE A 629 -14.44 28.74 1.04
CA PHE A 629 -13.58 29.69 1.76
C PHE A 629 -12.56 29.15 2.80
N ARG A 630 -11.34 28.92 2.31
CA ARG A 630 -10.02 29.14 2.96
C ARG A 630 -9.84 28.66 4.41
N LEU A 631 -8.92 27.71 4.56
CA LEU A 631 -8.17 27.35 5.75
C LEU A 631 -8.22 28.41 6.84
N ARG A 632 -9.05 28.15 7.85
CA ARG A 632 -9.05 28.91 9.09
C ARG A 632 -9.46 27.97 10.20
N LEU A 633 -8.46 27.48 10.93
CA LEU A 633 -8.59 27.06 12.33
C LEU A 633 -9.39 28.13 13.10
N LEU A 634 -10.70 27.95 13.17
CA LEU A 634 -11.58 28.66 14.08
C LEU A 634 -12.59 27.64 14.61
N GLN A 635 -12.47 27.44 15.92
CA GLN A 635 -13.42 26.94 16.90
C GLN A 635 -14.88 26.73 16.45
N PRO A 636 -15.55 25.72 17.05
CA PRO A 636 -16.88 25.24 16.69
C PRO A 636 -17.91 26.34 16.93
N ASP A 637 -18.35 27.02 15.88
CA ASP A 637 -19.47 27.96 15.96
C ASP A 637 -20.15 28.03 14.59
N ALA A 638 -20.76 26.91 14.14
CA ALA A 638 -22.02 26.87 13.37
C ALA A 638 -22.31 25.48 12.78
N ALA A 639 -22.24 24.40 13.56
CA ALA A 639 -23.03 23.22 13.25
C ALA A 639 -24.42 23.39 13.89
N THR A 640 -25.47 23.07 13.15
CA THR A 640 -26.78 22.75 13.71
C THR A 640 -26.60 21.77 14.87
N PRO A 641 -27.29 21.93 16.02
CA PRO A 641 -27.17 20.97 17.11
C PRO A 641 -27.69 19.61 16.63
N GLY A 642 -26.81 18.62 16.46
CA GLY A 642 -27.23 17.23 16.21
C GLY A 642 -26.35 16.38 15.30
N GLU A 643 -25.45 16.93 14.50
CA GLU A 643 -24.53 16.15 13.66
C GLU A 643 -23.08 16.57 13.97
N GLU A 644 -22.36 15.72 14.70
CA GLU A 644 -20.91 15.79 14.77
C GLU A 644 -20.35 15.30 13.44
N VAL A 645 -19.71 16.18 12.67
CA VAL A 645 -18.93 15.77 11.50
C VAL A 645 -17.57 15.29 12.03
N PRO A 646 -17.17 14.03 11.83
CA PRO A 646 -15.88 13.53 12.33
C PRO A 646 -14.72 14.35 11.74
N GLU A 647 -13.77 14.74 12.60
CA GLU A 647 -12.56 15.47 12.19
C GLU A 647 -11.66 14.56 11.33
N LEU A 648 -11.12 15.09 10.22
CA LEU A 648 -10.08 14.40 9.43
C LEU A 648 -8.76 14.44 10.20
N THR A 649 -8.16 13.27 10.43
CA THR A 649 -6.79 13.18 10.99
C THR A 649 -5.79 12.93 9.86
N VAL A 650 -4.70 13.70 9.84
CA VAL A 650 -3.63 13.55 8.84
C VAL A 650 -2.31 13.31 9.57
N GLU A 651 -1.60 12.27 9.15
CA GLU A 651 -0.23 11.98 9.56
C GLU A 651 0.64 11.87 8.31
N ALA A 652 1.86 12.41 8.41
CA ALA A 652 2.87 12.24 7.37
C ALA A 652 4.23 12.10 8.02
N GLU A 653 5.01 11.11 7.58
CA GLU A 653 6.39 10.93 7.98
C GLU A 653 7.27 10.65 6.75
N TYR A 654 8.51 11.16 6.80
CA TYR A 654 9.56 10.88 5.82
C TYR A 654 9.14 11.08 4.35
N SER A 655 8.26 12.06 4.12
CA SER A 655 7.63 12.31 2.83
C SER A 655 8.05 13.65 2.22
N LEU A 656 8.12 13.70 0.88
CA LEU A 656 8.30 14.93 0.12
C LEU A 656 6.92 15.47 -0.27
N LEU A 657 6.59 16.66 0.23
CA LEU A 657 5.26 17.25 0.11
C LEU A 657 5.31 18.64 -0.58
N PRO A 658 4.19 19.14 -1.12
CA PRO A 658 4.09 20.50 -1.62
C PRO A 658 4.30 21.54 -0.50
N THR A 659 4.75 22.76 -0.83
CA THR A 659 4.97 23.78 0.21
C THR A 659 3.68 24.23 0.90
N GLY A 660 3.78 24.52 2.20
CA GLY A 660 2.69 25.05 3.05
C GLY A 660 1.88 23.99 3.79
N VAL A 661 2.03 22.72 3.44
CA VAL A 661 1.29 21.58 4.01
C VAL A 661 1.67 21.28 5.46
N VAL A 662 2.96 21.11 5.70
CA VAL A 662 3.57 20.68 6.97
C VAL A 662 3.35 21.74 8.05
N ALA A 663 3.42 23.02 7.67
CA ALA A 663 3.18 24.13 8.60
C ALA A 663 1.70 24.26 9.01
N ASP A 664 0.78 23.97 8.09
CA ASP A 664 -0.66 24.07 8.33
C ASP A 664 -1.20 22.86 9.11
N LEU A 665 -0.55 21.70 9.01
CA LEU A 665 -0.95 20.45 9.70
C LEU A 665 -0.07 20.07 10.91
N GLY A 666 1.07 20.74 11.12
CA GLY A 666 1.96 20.47 12.26
C GLY A 666 2.87 19.25 12.11
N LEU A 667 3.12 18.78 10.88
CA LEU A 667 3.81 17.52 10.55
C LEU A 667 5.35 17.67 10.42
N ALA A 668 5.95 18.59 11.19
CA ALA A 668 7.20 19.26 10.80
C ALA A 668 8.52 18.50 11.01
N ASP A 669 8.53 17.44 11.79
CA ASP A 669 9.79 16.91 12.33
C ASP A 669 10.48 15.87 11.42
N SER A 670 9.80 15.35 10.38
CA SER A 670 10.33 14.30 9.48
C SER A 670 10.04 14.49 7.99
N ASN A 671 9.42 15.59 7.55
CA ASN A 671 9.02 15.83 6.15
C ASN A 671 9.77 16.99 5.47
N VAL A 672 9.81 16.98 4.13
CA VAL A 672 10.40 18.05 3.31
C VAL A 672 9.36 18.67 2.40
N GLU A 673 9.36 20.00 2.30
CA GLU A 673 8.43 20.76 1.46
C GLU A 673 9.13 21.38 0.23
N THR A 674 8.54 21.22 -0.96
CA THR A 674 8.99 21.93 -2.18
C THR A 674 7.88 22.10 -3.22
N ASP A 675 7.91 23.21 -3.96
CA ASP A 675 7.04 23.45 -5.13
C ASP A 675 7.67 22.92 -6.43
N ASP A 676 8.97 22.62 -6.41
CA ASP A 676 9.73 22.05 -7.52
C ASP A 676 10.49 20.83 -6.99
N PRO A 677 9.91 19.62 -7.07
CA PRO A 677 10.54 18.38 -6.62
C PRO A 677 11.61 17.89 -7.59
N ARG A 678 11.68 18.42 -8.81
CA ARG A 678 12.59 18.00 -9.88
C ARG A 678 12.55 16.49 -10.10
N LEU A 679 11.41 15.94 -10.51
CA LEU A 679 11.26 14.52 -10.83
C LEU A 679 11.39 14.24 -12.34
N GLY A 680 11.76 13.01 -12.69
CA GLY A 680 11.83 12.52 -14.06
C GLY A 680 10.46 12.12 -14.62
N SER A 681 10.42 11.63 -15.86
CA SER A 681 9.19 11.02 -16.40
C SER A 681 9.01 9.59 -15.87
N LEU A 682 7.76 9.12 -15.81
CA LEU A 682 7.46 7.70 -15.58
C LEU A 682 8.20 6.80 -16.59
N GLY A 683 8.87 5.76 -16.10
CA GLY A 683 9.50 4.76 -16.95
C GLY A 683 10.16 3.62 -16.17
N ASP A 684 10.72 2.65 -16.90
CA ASP A 684 11.47 1.53 -16.32
C ASP A 684 12.80 2.03 -15.75
N ASN A 685 12.87 2.06 -14.42
CA ASN A 685 14.00 2.58 -13.64
C ASN A 685 14.65 1.51 -12.76
N GLY A 686 14.48 0.24 -13.13
CA GLY A 686 14.83 -0.93 -12.33
C GLY A 686 13.72 -1.30 -11.35
N GLY A 687 13.46 -2.60 -11.20
CA GLY A 687 12.30 -3.13 -10.47
C GLY A 687 11.36 -3.92 -11.39
N THR A 688 10.17 -4.28 -10.90
CA THR A 688 9.14 -4.99 -11.68
C THR A 688 8.15 -4.06 -12.40
N LEU A 689 8.22 -2.74 -12.13
CA LEU A 689 7.24 -1.73 -12.53
C LEU A 689 7.91 -0.41 -12.93
N ASP A 690 7.16 0.44 -13.62
CA ASP A 690 7.64 1.77 -14.02
C ASP A 690 7.49 2.70 -12.80
N THR A 691 8.53 3.48 -12.54
CA THR A 691 8.59 4.44 -11.42
C THR A 691 9.04 5.82 -11.90
N VAL A 692 9.00 6.81 -11.01
CA VAL A 692 9.46 8.18 -11.28
C VAL A 692 10.66 8.47 -10.38
N LEU A 693 11.83 8.74 -10.97
CA LEU A 693 13.05 9.03 -10.20
C LEU A 693 13.24 10.53 -9.90
N PRO A 694 13.75 10.89 -8.71
CA PRO A 694 14.32 12.20 -8.42
C PRO A 694 15.41 12.53 -9.44
N LEU A 695 15.28 13.66 -10.13
CA LEU A 695 16.34 14.16 -10.97
C LEU A 695 17.47 14.75 -10.09
N PRO A 696 18.69 14.80 -10.61
CA PRO A 696 19.83 15.30 -9.85
C PRO A 696 19.66 16.71 -9.28
N GLY A 697 19.78 16.83 -7.96
CA GLY A 697 19.52 18.03 -7.16
C GLY A 697 18.04 18.29 -6.87
N SER A 698 17.20 17.26 -7.00
CA SER A 698 15.89 17.20 -6.36
C SER A 698 16.02 17.47 -4.86
N PRO A 699 15.06 18.19 -4.24
CA PRO A 699 14.97 18.32 -2.79
C PRO A 699 14.71 17.01 -2.05
N ALA A 700 14.38 15.93 -2.77
CA ALA A 700 14.23 14.59 -2.20
C ALA A 700 15.59 13.98 -1.80
N ILE A 701 16.64 14.30 -2.57
CA ILE A 701 17.92 13.62 -2.50
C ILE A 701 18.68 14.02 -1.22
N ASP A 702 19.16 13.03 -0.47
CA ASP A 702 19.91 13.15 0.79
C ASP A 702 19.20 14.03 1.85
N ALA A 703 17.87 14.12 1.78
CA ALA A 703 17.10 15.06 2.59
C ALA A 703 16.52 14.45 3.87
N GLY A 704 16.59 13.12 4.03
CA GLY A 704 16.24 12.40 5.25
C GLY A 704 17.32 12.48 6.33
N ASP A 705 16.95 12.21 7.58
CA ASP A 705 17.90 12.09 8.69
C ASP A 705 18.59 10.71 8.63
N ALA A 706 19.92 10.69 8.73
CA ALA A 706 20.72 9.47 8.86
C ALA A 706 20.35 8.60 10.09
N ALA A 707 19.64 9.19 11.05
CA ALA A 707 19.24 8.56 12.31
C ALA A 707 17.76 8.14 12.35
N ILE A 708 17.07 8.04 11.20
CA ILE A 708 15.70 7.52 11.15
C ILE A 708 15.66 6.10 11.72
N ALA A 709 14.88 5.90 12.79
CA ALA A 709 14.82 4.63 13.51
C ALA A 709 14.13 3.51 12.71
N ASP A 710 13.21 3.88 11.81
CA ASP A 710 12.29 2.96 11.12
C ASP A 710 12.36 3.11 9.59
N ALA A 711 13.55 3.41 9.05
CA ALA A 711 13.71 3.56 7.61
C ALA A 711 13.45 2.23 6.89
N PRO A 712 12.62 2.20 5.84
CA PRO A 712 12.33 0.99 5.11
C PRO A 712 13.61 0.46 4.45
N ALA A 713 13.82 -0.86 4.55
CA ALA A 713 15.02 -1.50 4.02
C ALA A 713 15.12 -1.35 2.50
N LEU A 714 13.97 -1.30 1.82
CA LEU A 714 13.86 -1.21 0.37
C LEU A 714 13.06 0.03 -0.05
N ASP A 715 13.34 0.55 -1.24
CA ASP A 715 12.56 1.60 -1.88
C ASP A 715 11.42 1.02 -2.76
N GLN A 716 10.66 1.88 -3.45
CA GLN A 716 9.56 1.49 -4.34
C GLN A 716 9.95 0.47 -5.43
N ARG A 717 11.24 0.41 -5.80
CA ARG A 717 11.76 -0.51 -6.83
C ARG A 717 12.23 -1.84 -6.24
N GLY A 718 12.16 -1.99 -4.93
CA GLY A 718 12.76 -3.10 -4.19
C GLY A 718 14.28 -3.00 -4.06
N GLN A 719 14.88 -1.81 -4.17
CA GLN A 719 16.32 -1.57 -4.00
C GLN A 719 16.63 -1.13 -2.58
N GLU A 720 17.78 -1.53 -2.02
CA GLU A 720 18.18 -1.12 -0.66
C GLU A 720 18.39 0.39 -0.55
N ARG A 721 17.90 1.01 0.55
CA ARG A 721 18.12 2.43 0.85
C ARG A 721 19.51 2.68 1.47
N ILE A 722 20.06 3.87 1.21
CA ILE A 722 21.40 4.28 1.70
C ILE A 722 21.27 4.86 3.11
N VAL A 723 21.65 4.10 4.13
CA VAL A 723 21.39 4.42 5.55
C VAL A 723 22.10 5.70 6.07
N ASP A 724 23.11 6.23 5.37
CA ASP A 724 23.86 7.41 5.84
C ASP A 724 23.18 8.76 5.49
N THR A 725 22.50 8.89 4.34
CA THR A 725 21.67 10.06 3.98
C THR A 725 20.54 9.57 3.08
N ILE A 726 19.49 9.04 3.70
CA ILE A 726 18.37 8.47 2.96
C ILE A 726 17.65 9.58 2.17
N ASP A 727 17.27 9.26 0.93
CA ASP A 727 16.38 10.12 0.16
C ASP A 727 14.98 10.13 0.77
N ILE A 728 14.40 11.31 0.96
CA ILE A 728 13.05 11.43 1.49
C ILE A 728 12.01 11.10 0.41
N GLY A 729 10.93 10.41 0.78
CA GLY A 729 9.92 9.93 -0.17
C GLY A 729 10.15 8.48 -0.61
N SER A 730 9.71 8.10 -1.81
CA SER A 730 9.43 6.72 -2.25
C SER A 730 10.60 5.97 -2.90
N VAL A 731 11.60 6.66 -3.41
CA VAL A 731 12.70 6.08 -4.18
C VAL A 731 14.05 6.63 -3.73
N GLU A 732 15.07 5.78 -3.81
CA GLU A 732 16.46 6.13 -3.47
C GLU A 732 17.28 6.42 -4.73
N SER A 733 17.81 7.64 -4.87
CA SER A 733 18.59 8.04 -6.04
C SER A 733 19.98 7.42 -6.02
N THR A 734 20.33 6.68 -7.06
CA THR A 734 21.67 6.09 -7.21
C THR A 734 22.63 7.10 -7.82
N THR A 735 23.70 7.48 -7.11
CA THR A 735 24.78 8.32 -7.66
C THR A 735 25.69 7.53 -8.61
N LEU A 736 25.95 8.01 -9.83
CA LEU A 736 26.76 7.25 -10.82
C LEU A 736 28.19 6.95 -10.34
N LEU A 737 28.85 7.99 -9.81
CA LEU A 737 30.21 8.07 -9.26
C LEU A 737 30.26 9.30 -8.35
N GLU A 738 30.93 9.21 -7.22
CA GLU A 738 31.16 10.36 -6.33
C GLU A 738 32.49 11.01 -6.70
N SER A 739 32.41 12.25 -7.21
CA SER A 739 33.59 13.02 -7.61
C SER A 739 34.30 13.61 -6.39
N ILE A 740 35.62 13.65 -6.46
CA ILE A 740 36.45 14.31 -5.45
C ILE A 740 37.34 15.35 -6.14
N ALA A 741 37.83 16.32 -5.37
CA ALA A 741 38.87 17.20 -5.88
C ALA A 741 40.10 16.36 -6.33
N PRO A 742 40.60 16.50 -7.57
CA PRO A 742 41.66 15.63 -8.07
C PRO A 742 42.90 15.60 -7.15
N ALA A 743 43.20 14.42 -6.63
CA ALA A 743 44.08 14.21 -5.50
C ALA A 743 45.23 13.24 -5.85
N ARG A 744 46.47 13.57 -5.48
CA ARG A 744 47.63 12.69 -5.73
C ARG A 744 47.83 11.68 -4.61
N PHE A 745 47.44 10.43 -4.85
CA PHE A 745 47.55 9.32 -3.89
C PHE A 745 48.92 8.64 -3.94
N VAL A 746 49.62 8.69 -5.09
CA VAL A 746 50.94 8.07 -5.23
C VAL A 746 51.86 8.97 -6.03
N ASP A 747 53.09 9.18 -5.52
CA ASP A 747 54.21 9.64 -6.33
C ASP A 747 55.49 8.90 -5.97
N THR A 748 55.92 8.02 -6.86
CA THR A 748 57.13 7.22 -6.62
C THR A 748 58.43 7.99 -6.87
N ARG A 749 58.39 9.29 -7.20
CA ARG A 749 59.58 10.13 -7.40
C ARG A 749 60.00 10.80 -6.08
N ASP A 750 61.31 11.02 -5.92
CA ASP A 750 61.84 11.66 -4.72
C ASP A 750 61.44 13.15 -4.65
N GLY A 751 60.99 13.59 -3.45
CA GLY A 751 60.67 14.99 -3.17
C GLY A 751 59.42 15.51 -3.87
N GLN A 752 58.48 14.62 -4.22
CA GLN A 752 57.12 14.97 -4.63
C GLN A 752 56.17 14.68 -3.48
N GLU A 753 55.18 15.55 -3.31
CA GLU A 753 54.17 15.43 -2.26
C GLU A 753 52.92 14.70 -2.79
N THR A 754 52.34 13.87 -1.93
CA THR A 754 51.02 13.25 -2.05
C THR A 754 50.06 13.95 -1.07
N ILE A 755 48.77 13.63 -1.14
CA ILE A 755 47.75 14.24 -0.30
C ILE A 755 48.02 14.20 1.22
N ASP A 756 48.69 13.17 1.70
CA ASP A 756 48.83 12.86 3.14
C ASP A 756 50.25 12.42 3.54
N GLY A 757 51.20 12.44 2.62
CA GLY A 757 52.56 11.96 2.85
C GLY A 757 52.78 10.46 2.58
N GLU A 758 51.70 9.68 2.39
CA GLU A 758 51.79 8.25 2.16
C GLU A 758 52.10 7.93 0.68
N PHE A 759 52.89 6.88 0.46
CA PHE A 759 53.35 6.45 -0.87
C PHE A 759 54.22 7.47 -1.63
N GLU A 760 54.84 8.44 -0.93
CA GLU A 760 55.86 9.35 -1.48
C GLU A 760 57.24 8.69 -1.62
N GLY A 761 58.00 9.04 -2.66
CA GLY A 761 59.44 8.76 -2.70
C GLY A 761 59.80 7.27 -2.74
N GLY A 762 58.97 6.44 -3.39
CA GLY A 762 59.19 4.99 -3.44
C GLY A 762 60.28 4.50 -4.42
N GLY A 763 60.76 5.34 -5.34
CA GLY A 763 61.64 4.95 -6.46
C GLY A 763 60.92 4.21 -7.59
N LYS A 764 61.61 3.94 -8.72
CA LYS A 764 61.00 3.23 -9.86
C LYS A 764 60.47 1.85 -9.44
N ARG A 765 59.25 1.52 -9.87
CA ARG A 765 58.72 0.15 -9.80
C ARG A 765 59.56 -0.73 -10.73
N THR A 766 59.95 -1.91 -10.27
CA THR A 766 60.80 -2.81 -11.04
C THR A 766 59.98 -3.71 -11.95
N SER A 767 60.55 -4.16 -13.07
CA SER A 767 59.89 -5.13 -13.95
C SER A 767 59.38 -6.36 -13.17
N GLY A 768 58.08 -6.64 -13.29
CA GLY A 768 57.40 -7.75 -12.66
C GLY A 768 56.85 -7.49 -11.26
N SER A 769 57.03 -6.29 -10.68
CA SER A 769 56.51 -5.98 -9.34
C SER A 769 55.03 -5.63 -9.36
N VAL A 770 54.33 -5.98 -8.29
CA VAL A 770 52.99 -5.47 -7.95
C VAL A 770 53.15 -4.41 -6.87
N TYR A 771 52.43 -3.30 -7.02
CA TYR A 771 52.37 -2.24 -6.02
C TYR A 771 50.94 -2.14 -5.50
N GLU A 772 50.73 -2.49 -4.24
CA GLU A 772 49.45 -2.39 -3.54
C GLU A 772 49.29 -0.96 -3.01
N VAL A 773 48.18 -0.33 -3.35
CA VAL A 773 47.90 1.06 -2.98
C VAL A 773 46.57 1.10 -2.25
N GLN A 774 46.57 1.67 -1.03
CA GLN A 774 45.33 1.94 -0.29
C GLN A 774 44.61 3.13 -0.93
N ILE A 775 43.35 2.93 -1.26
CA ILE A 775 42.47 3.95 -1.86
C ILE A 775 41.31 4.24 -0.92
N ALA A 776 40.47 3.25 -0.60
CA ALA A 776 39.33 3.44 0.28
C ALA A 776 39.77 3.79 1.71
N GLY A 777 39.04 4.68 2.37
CA GLY A 777 39.35 5.18 3.71
C GLY A 777 40.54 6.15 3.74
N ARG A 778 40.85 6.79 2.61
CA ARG A 778 41.93 7.78 2.46
C ARG A 778 41.42 9.00 1.70
N ASP A 779 41.77 10.19 2.19
CA ASP A 779 41.24 11.47 1.69
C ASP A 779 39.70 11.53 1.80
N GLU A 780 39.04 12.02 0.75
CA GLU A 780 37.58 12.05 0.59
C GLU A 780 37.00 10.68 0.15
N VAL A 781 37.83 9.64 -0.05
CA VAL A 781 37.33 8.31 -0.47
C VAL A 781 36.90 7.49 0.76
N PRO A 782 35.61 7.12 0.89
CA PRO A 782 35.10 6.37 2.04
C PRO A 782 35.63 4.93 2.07
N ALA A 783 35.52 4.28 3.23
CA ALA A 783 35.98 2.90 3.40
C ALA A 783 35.14 1.88 2.61
N GLY A 784 33.88 2.19 2.32
CA GLY A 784 32.95 1.36 1.54
C GLY A 784 33.04 1.52 0.02
N ALA A 785 34.06 2.23 -0.50
CA ALA A 785 34.24 2.37 -1.94
C ALA A 785 34.57 1.01 -2.59
N THR A 786 33.84 0.66 -3.65
CA THR A 786 33.94 -0.57 -4.42
C THR A 786 34.74 -0.41 -5.70
N ALA A 787 34.84 0.81 -6.22
CA ALA A 787 35.68 1.13 -7.38
C ALA A 787 36.29 2.53 -7.26
N VAL A 788 37.32 2.79 -8.06
CA VAL A 788 37.97 4.09 -8.14
C VAL A 788 38.18 4.51 -9.59
N VAL A 789 38.00 5.79 -9.87
CA VAL A 789 38.44 6.45 -11.10
C VAL A 789 39.74 7.18 -10.80
N MET A 790 40.81 6.76 -11.48
CA MET A 790 42.15 7.29 -11.26
C MET A 790 42.94 7.44 -12.55
N ASN A 791 43.75 8.48 -12.64
CA ASN A 791 44.78 8.61 -13.66
C ASN A 791 46.10 7.99 -13.19
N ILE A 792 46.57 6.97 -13.91
CA ILE A 792 47.89 6.36 -13.69
C ILE A 792 48.87 6.94 -14.70
N THR A 793 50.01 7.47 -14.26
CA THR A 793 51.06 7.97 -15.16
C THR A 793 52.37 7.23 -14.99
N ALA A 794 52.90 6.69 -16.09
CA ALA A 794 54.25 6.14 -16.17
C ALA A 794 55.25 7.25 -16.51
N ILE A 795 56.24 7.46 -15.63
CA ILE A 795 57.22 8.55 -15.75
C ILE A 795 58.64 7.99 -15.89
N ALA A 796 59.36 8.52 -16.88
CA ALA A 796 60.75 8.15 -17.20
C ALA A 796 60.99 6.63 -17.23
N PRO A 797 60.21 5.84 -17.99
CA PRO A 797 60.42 4.41 -18.13
C PRO A 797 61.78 4.09 -18.77
N ASP A 798 62.44 3.04 -18.26
CA ASP A 798 63.76 2.58 -18.75
C ASP A 798 63.65 1.72 -20.02
N GLY A 799 62.48 1.14 -20.25
CA GLY A 799 62.17 0.17 -21.28
C GLY A 799 60.71 0.29 -21.73
N PRO A 800 60.32 -0.32 -22.86
CA PRO A 800 58.91 -0.49 -23.17
C PRO A 800 58.25 -1.41 -22.12
N GLY A 801 56.98 -1.14 -21.80
CA GLY A 801 56.24 -1.93 -20.82
C GLY A 801 54.78 -1.48 -20.69
N TYR A 802 54.09 -2.03 -19.70
CA TYR A 802 52.73 -1.66 -19.36
C TYR A 802 52.46 -1.77 -17.86
N VAL A 803 51.37 -1.14 -17.43
CA VAL A 803 50.75 -1.31 -16.10
C VAL A 803 49.42 -2.05 -16.25
N THR A 804 49.09 -2.90 -15.29
CA THR A 804 47.76 -3.49 -15.10
C THR A 804 47.25 -3.07 -13.73
N ALA A 805 46.10 -2.39 -13.70
CA ALA A 805 45.35 -2.08 -12.49
C ALA A 805 44.22 -3.10 -12.32
N TYR A 806 44.04 -3.60 -11.11
CA TYR A 806 43.02 -4.59 -10.77
C TYR A 806 42.79 -4.62 -9.25
N ASP A 807 41.61 -5.13 -8.86
CA ASP A 807 41.28 -5.51 -7.49
C ASP A 807 42.35 -6.46 -6.93
N CYS A 808 42.89 -6.15 -5.75
CA CYS A 808 43.93 -6.95 -5.11
C CYS A 808 43.50 -8.37 -4.68
N ASP A 809 42.20 -8.63 -4.49
CA ASP A 809 41.66 -9.95 -4.18
C ASP A 809 41.50 -10.83 -5.43
N ALA A 810 41.53 -10.21 -6.63
CA ALA A 810 41.42 -10.91 -7.90
C ALA A 810 42.76 -11.48 -8.40
N ALA A 811 42.67 -12.56 -9.18
CA ALA A 811 43.82 -13.04 -9.94
C ALA A 811 44.23 -11.99 -10.99
N ARG A 812 45.53 -11.67 -11.06
CA ARG A 812 46.04 -10.65 -11.99
C ARG A 812 45.60 -10.95 -13.44
N PRO A 813 44.88 -10.04 -14.11
CA PRO A 813 44.46 -10.23 -15.50
C PRO A 813 45.60 -9.99 -16.49
N ASP A 814 45.43 -10.48 -17.72
CA ASP A 814 46.35 -10.25 -18.85
C ASP A 814 46.07 -8.92 -19.61
N ALA A 815 45.07 -8.17 -19.16
CA ALA A 815 44.72 -6.84 -19.66
C ALA A 815 45.78 -5.79 -19.28
N SER A 816 46.01 -4.80 -20.13
CA SER A 816 46.88 -3.66 -19.81
C SER A 816 46.08 -2.39 -19.70
N SER A 817 46.22 -1.68 -18.59
CA SER A 817 45.54 -0.40 -18.31
C SER A 817 46.34 0.81 -18.80
N LEU A 818 47.67 0.68 -18.96
CA LEU A 818 48.54 1.73 -19.49
C LEU A 818 49.74 1.12 -20.23
N ASN A 819 50.05 1.59 -21.44
CA ASN A 819 51.27 1.17 -22.17
C ASN A 819 52.26 2.33 -22.31
N PHE A 820 53.56 2.04 -22.16
CA PHE A 820 54.62 3.05 -22.21
C PHE A 820 55.88 2.57 -22.95
N ALA A 821 56.66 3.54 -23.44
CA ALA A 821 57.92 3.32 -24.17
C ALA A 821 59.07 4.11 -23.50
N PRO A 822 60.34 3.75 -23.74
CA PRO A 822 61.46 4.44 -23.08
C PRO A 822 61.46 5.95 -23.32
N GLY A 823 61.57 6.73 -22.24
CA GLY A 823 61.66 8.19 -22.30
C GLY A 823 60.34 8.95 -22.53
N SER A 824 59.20 8.27 -22.67
CA SER A 824 57.87 8.91 -22.71
C SER A 824 57.25 9.04 -21.33
N ASN A 825 56.65 10.19 -21.02
CA ASN A 825 55.70 10.30 -19.92
C ASN A 825 54.29 10.15 -20.47
N VAL A 826 53.56 9.13 -20.04
CA VAL A 826 52.22 8.83 -20.54
C VAL A 826 51.33 8.41 -19.38
N GLY A 827 50.10 8.91 -19.37
CA GLY A 827 49.07 8.50 -18.43
C GLY A 827 47.81 8.05 -19.14
N ASN A 828 46.96 7.35 -18.40
CA ASN A 828 45.64 6.90 -18.81
C ASN A 828 44.71 6.99 -17.60
N GLU A 829 43.49 7.48 -17.79
CA GLU A 829 42.43 7.40 -16.77
C GLU A 829 41.83 6.00 -16.79
N ILE A 830 41.62 5.42 -15.62
CA ILE A 830 41.25 4.03 -15.41
C ILE A 830 40.22 3.96 -14.28
N VAL A 831 39.11 3.29 -14.56
CA VAL A 831 38.13 2.77 -13.62
C VAL A 831 38.54 1.36 -13.25
N THR A 832 38.65 1.07 -11.95
CA THR A 832 38.97 -0.28 -11.51
C THR A 832 38.32 -0.59 -10.16
N GLY A 833 37.97 -1.86 -9.97
CA GLY A 833 37.46 -2.35 -8.69
C GLY A 833 38.51 -2.29 -7.58
N LEU A 834 38.04 -2.08 -6.37
CA LEU A 834 38.81 -2.14 -5.14
C LEU A 834 38.57 -3.50 -4.47
N SER A 835 39.59 -4.02 -3.79
CA SER A 835 39.46 -5.20 -2.92
C SER A 835 38.53 -4.93 -1.74
N ALA A 836 38.15 -5.98 -1.02
CA ALA A 836 37.31 -5.86 0.18
C ALA A 836 37.96 -5.00 1.29
N ASP A 837 39.27 -4.81 1.25
CA ASP A 837 40.03 -3.90 2.13
C ASP A 837 40.35 -2.53 1.49
N GLY A 838 39.74 -2.22 0.34
CA GLY A 838 39.79 -0.90 -0.28
C GLY A 838 41.06 -0.60 -1.08
N LYS A 839 41.75 -1.62 -1.60
CA LYS A 839 43.03 -1.47 -2.29
C LYS A 839 42.93 -1.71 -3.78
N VAL A 840 43.88 -1.11 -4.49
CA VAL A 840 44.16 -1.40 -5.89
C VAL A 840 45.57 -1.95 -6.07
N CYS A 841 45.71 -2.94 -6.95
CA CYS A 841 46.96 -3.59 -7.27
C CYS A 841 47.49 -3.12 -8.64
N LEU A 842 48.69 -2.55 -8.65
CA LEU A 842 49.36 -2.06 -9.85
C LEU A 842 50.53 -2.96 -10.25
N PHE A 843 50.29 -3.88 -11.19
CA PHE A 843 51.36 -4.68 -11.77
C PHE A 843 52.14 -3.88 -12.81
N THR A 844 53.46 -3.86 -12.71
CA THR A 844 54.34 -3.12 -13.63
C THR A 844 55.25 -4.07 -14.42
N GLN A 845 55.10 -4.12 -15.74
CA GLN A 845 55.94 -5.01 -16.58
C GLN A 845 57.31 -4.42 -16.90
N GLY A 846 57.45 -3.10 -17.02
CA GLY A 846 58.71 -2.42 -17.35
C GLY A 846 59.10 -1.38 -16.28
N THR A 847 60.39 -1.24 -15.99
CA THR A 847 60.84 -0.35 -14.91
C THR A 847 60.48 1.12 -15.19
N THR A 848 59.68 1.74 -14.30
CA THR A 848 59.19 3.13 -14.43
C THR A 848 58.85 3.73 -13.08
N HIS A 849 58.81 5.06 -12.97
CA HIS A 849 58.04 5.69 -11.88
C HIS A 849 56.55 5.63 -12.23
N LEU A 850 55.71 5.53 -11.20
CA LEU A 850 54.27 5.70 -11.26
C LEU A 850 53.83 6.91 -10.43
N THR A 851 52.82 7.60 -10.93
CA THR A 851 51.92 8.43 -10.12
C THR A 851 50.49 7.91 -10.27
N VAL A 852 49.69 8.09 -9.22
CA VAL A 852 48.26 7.78 -9.19
C VAL A 852 47.55 9.01 -8.66
N ASP A 853 46.70 9.59 -9.50
CA ASP A 853 45.84 10.71 -9.13
C ASP A 853 44.38 10.22 -9.13
N VAL A 854 43.65 10.34 -8.01
CA VAL A 854 42.24 9.91 -7.86
C VAL A 854 41.32 11.10 -8.12
N VAL A 855 40.23 10.87 -8.85
CA VAL A 855 39.28 11.92 -9.25
C VAL A 855 37.83 11.60 -8.91
N ALA A 856 37.49 10.31 -8.73
CA ALA A 856 36.17 9.87 -8.28
C ALA A 856 36.24 8.45 -7.70
N TYR A 857 35.19 8.04 -6.98
CA TYR A 857 35.00 6.67 -6.53
C TYR A 857 33.57 6.18 -6.78
N ALA A 858 33.38 4.86 -6.70
CA ALA A 858 32.07 4.21 -6.73
C ALA A 858 31.86 3.49 -5.40
N THR A 859 30.64 3.47 -4.88
CA THR A 859 30.20 2.61 -3.77
C THR A 859 29.35 1.45 -4.31
N GLU A 860 28.80 0.59 -3.45
CA GLU A 860 27.85 -0.46 -3.89
C GLU A 860 26.59 0.12 -4.54
N LEU A 861 26.29 1.38 -4.23
CA LEU A 861 25.10 2.09 -4.69
C LEU A 861 25.35 2.79 -6.03
N SER A 862 26.62 2.87 -6.44
CA SER A 862 26.99 3.54 -7.67
C SER A 862 26.74 2.73 -8.92
N ALA A 863 26.18 3.33 -9.96
CA ALA A 863 25.82 2.60 -11.18
C ALA A 863 27.05 2.04 -11.96
N VAL A 864 28.28 2.45 -11.64
CA VAL A 864 29.48 1.78 -12.14
C VAL A 864 29.66 0.41 -11.46
N ARG A 865 29.58 -0.65 -12.26
CA ARG A 865 29.82 -2.03 -11.81
C ARG A 865 31.20 -2.49 -12.28
N PRO A 866 32.23 -2.52 -11.40
CA PRO A 866 33.56 -2.94 -11.79
C PRO A 866 33.59 -4.45 -12.09
N LEU A 867 34.43 -4.83 -13.04
CA LEU A 867 34.71 -6.23 -13.38
C LEU A 867 36.20 -6.49 -13.25
N VAL A 868 36.56 -7.75 -12.99
CA VAL A 868 37.95 -8.18 -13.17
C VAL A 868 38.27 -8.06 -14.67
N PRO A 869 39.29 -7.27 -15.06
CA PRO A 869 39.57 -7.00 -16.46
C PRO A 869 39.67 -8.27 -17.32
N ALA A 870 38.85 -8.35 -18.37
CA ALA A 870 38.74 -9.52 -19.24
C ALA A 870 38.87 -9.15 -20.72
N ARG A 871 39.73 -9.84 -21.47
CA ARG A 871 39.93 -9.58 -22.90
C ARG A 871 38.72 -10.02 -23.71
N ALA A 872 38.03 -9.07 -24.33
CA ALA A 872 36.85 -9.29 -25.18
C ALA A 872 37.18 -9.28 -26.69
N LEU A 873 38.24 -8.60 -27.14
CA LEU A 873 38.70 -8.65 -28.54
C LEU A 873 40.21 -8.83 -28.60
N GLU A 874 40.66 -9.73 -29.48
CA GLU A 874 42.07 -9.89 -29.81
C GLU A 874 42.25 -10.13 -31.30
N THR A 875 42.81 -9.17 -32.01
CA THR A 875 43.02 -9.27 -33.46
C THR A 875 44.25 -10.10 -33.84
N ARG A 876 45.24 -10.25 -32.94
CA ARG A 876 46.52 -10.90 -33.26
C ARG A 876 46.38 -12.42 -33.23
N THR A 877 46.97 -13.08 -34.23
CA THR A 877 46.96 -14.54 -34.33
C THR A 877 47.71 -15.22 -33.16
N GLY A 878 47.09 -16.25 -32.57
CA GLY A 878 47.68 -17.05 -31.49
C GLY A 878 47.69 -16.37 -30.13
N LYS A 879 46.74 -15.45 -29.92
CA LYS A 879 46.46 -14.78 -28.66
C LYS A 879 44.99 -15.00 -28.32
N ASP A 880 44.74 -15.22 -27.04
CA ASP A 880 43.46 -15.71 -26.54
C ASP A 880 42.64 -14.55 -25.95
N THR A 881 41.31 -14.67 -26.00
CA THR A 881 40.35 -13.85 -25.27
C THR A 881 39.88 -14.63 -24.05
N ALA A 882 39.22 -13.96 -23.10
CA ALA A 882 38.83 -14.61 -21.84
C ALA A 882 37.84 -15.78 -22.05
N ASP A 883 37.05 -15.75 -23.11
CA ASP A 883 35.98 -16.71 -23.38
C ASP A 883 36.13 -17.46 -24.71
N GLY A 884 37.26 -17.30 -25.42
CA GLY A 884 37.49 -17.95 -26.71
C GLY A 884 36.78 -17.28 -27.90
N ARG A 885 35.96 -16.24 -27.69
CA ARG A 885 35.26 -15.52 -28.76
C ARG A 885 36.10 -14.34 -29.22
N PHE A 886 36.04 -14.03 -30.53
CA PHE A 886 36.82 -12.95 -31.15
C PHE A 886 38.35 -13.05 -30.95
N GLU A 887 38.87 -14.28 -30.92
CA GLU A 887 40.31 -14.58 -30.89
C GLU A 887 40.94 -14.56 -32.29
N GLY A 888 42.07 -13.87 -32.42
CA GLY A 888 42.85 -13.82 -33.65
C GLY A 888 42.05 -13.45 -34.88
N VAL A 889 41.05 -12.54 -34.74
CA VAL A 889 40.12 -12.17 -35.83
C VAL A 889 40.80 -11.51 -37.03
N GLY A 890 42.08 -11.20 -36.89
CA GLY A 890 42.91 -10.61 -37.92
C GLY A 890 43.05 -9.11 -37.74
N ARG A 891 44.19 -8.60 -38.21
CA ARG A 891 44.50 -7.18 -38.20
C ARG A 891 43.42 -6.38 -38.91
N MET A 892 42.89 -5.36 -38.24
CA MET A 892 41.89 -4.47 -38.85
C MET A 892 42.52 -3.70 -40.01
N VAL A 893 41.75 -3.49 -41.08
CA VAL A 893 42.21 -2.75 -42.27
C VAL A 893 41.77 -1.29 -42.20
N ALA A 894 42.41 -0.42 -42.97
CA ALA A 894 42.03 0.99 -43.00
C ALA A 894 40.57 1.16 -43.46
N GLY A 895 39.78 1.87 -42.67
CA GLY A 895 38.37 2.15 -42.92
C GLY A 895 37.40 1.01 -42.57
N SER A 896 37.85 -0.07 -41.92
CA SER A 896 36.97 -1.15 -41.48
C SER A 896 36.39 -0.91 -40.09
N THR A 897 35.18 -1.43 -39.88
CA THR A 897 34.53 -1.53 -38.57
C THR A 897 34.44 -2.99 -38.14
N GLN A 898 34.73 -3.27 -36.87
CA GLN A 898 34.56 -4.56 -36.21
C GLN A 898 33.45 -4.45 -35.18
N THR A 899 32.38 -5.24 -35.33
CA THR A 899 31.34 -5.42 -34.32
C THR A 899 31.83 -6.41 -33.26
N VAL A 900 31.59 -6.10 -31.99
CA VAL A 900 31.97 -6.92 -30.84
C VAL A 900 30.75 -7.02 -29.91
N GLY A 901 30.25 -8.24 -29.71
CA GLY A 901 29.18 -8.48 -28.76
C GLY A 901 29.69 -8.51 -27.33
N MET A 902 29.03 -7.72 -26.49
CA MET A 902 29.44 -7.44 -25.11
C MET A 902 28.40 -7.90 -24.09
N ALA A 903 27.11 -7.69 -24.37
CA ALA A 903 26.03 -8.17 -23.51
C ALA A 903 26.13 -9.69 -23.27
N GLY A 904 25.88 -10.10 -22.02
CA GLY A 904 25.95 -11.49 -21.58
C GLY A 904 27.35 -12.12 -21.63
N ARG A 905 28.42 -11.30 -21.71
CA ARG A 905 29.79 -11.77 -21.97
C ARG A 905 30.79 -11.21 -20.95
N ASN A 906 31.72 -12.06 -20.49
CA ASN A 906 32.83 -11.66 -19.61
C ASN A 906 32.39 -10.92 -18.33
N GLY A 907 31.21 -11.24 -17.79
CA GLY A 907 30.65 -10.59 -16.59
C GLY A 907 29.76 -9.39 -16.88
N VAL A 908 29.61 -8.97 -18.14
CA VAL A 908 28.62 -7.96 -18.55
C VAL A 908 27.24 -8.63 -18.65
N PRO A 909 26.19 -8.11 -17.99
CA PRO A 909 24.84 -8.67 -18.10
C PRO A 909 24.18 -8.35 -19.45
N ASP A 910 23.03 -8.96 -19.74
CA ASP A 910 22.34 -8.82 -21.03
C ASP A 910 21.68 -7.44 -21.22
N ASP A 911 21.35 -6.77 -20.12
CA ASP A 911 20.68 -5.47 -20.03
C ASP A 911 21.65 -4.28 -19.84
N ALA A 912 22.97 -4.51 -19.93
CA ALA A 912 23.95 -3.45 -19.81
C ALA A 912 23.76 -2.39 -20.92
N ALA A 913 23.62 -1.13 -20.55
CA ALA A 913 23.48 -0.03 -21.51
C ALA A 913 24.84 0.47 -22.04
N ALA A 914 25.91 0.31 -21.24
CA ALA A 914 27.26 0.65 -21.66
C ALA A 914 28.31 -0.25 -20.99
N VAL A 915 29.48 -0.30 -21.61
CA VAL A 915 30.67 -1.00 -21.10
C VAL A 915 31.82 -0.03 -20.92
N ILE A 916 32.61 -0.27 -19.88
CA ILE A 916 33.88 0.41 -19.65
C ILE A 916 34.97 -0.51 -20.18
N VAL A 917 35.73 -0.03 -21.17
CA VAL A 917 36.71 -0.85 -21.89
C VAL A 917 38.06 -0.17 -22.04
N ASN A 918 39.12 -0.94 -21.82
CA ASN A 918 40.46 -0.58 -22.26
C ASN A 918 40.65 -0.99 -23.72
N VAL A 919 40.79 -0.01 -24.61
CA VAL A 919 41.11 -0.23 -26.02
C VAL A 919 42.59 0.01 -26.29
N THR A 920 43.26 -0.92 -26.97
CA THR A 920 44.68 -0.76 -27.36
C THR A 920 44.89 -0.92 -28.85
N ALA A 921 45.48 0.09 -29.48
CA ALA A 921 46.00 0.01 -30.84
C ALA A 921 47.46 -0.47 -30.82
N ILE A 922 47.76 -1.52 -31.60
CA ILE A 922 49.04 -2.21 -31.61
C ILE A 922 49.68 -2.11 -32.99
N LYS A 923 50.83 -1.44 -33.03
CA LYS A 923 51.67 -1.26 -34.23
C LYS A 923 50.87 -0.76 -35.46
N PRO A 924 50.13 0.35 -35.37
CA PRO A 924 49.38 0.90 -36.49
C PRO A 924 50.31 1.23 -37.67
N GLU A 925 49.84 1.06 -38.90
CA GLU A 925 50.66 1.23 -40.11
C GLU A 925 51.03 2.69 -40.37
N THR A 926 50.08 3.61 -40.13
CA THR A 926 50.26 5.06 -40.22
C THR A 926 49.74 5.74 -38.97
N ASN A 927 49.92 7.06 -38.86
CA ASN A 927 49.17 7.84 -37.87
C ASN A 927 47.67 7.69 -38.15
N GLY A 928 46.87 7.63 -37.10
CA GLY A 928 45.43 7.43 -37.20
C GLY A 928 44.76 7.41 -35.83
N TYR A 929 43.51 6.99 -35.83
CA TYR A 929 42.64 6.86 -34.66
C TYR A 929 41.71 5.63 -34.74
N LEU A 930 41.18 5.23 -33.58
CA LEU A 930 40.00 4.37 -33.44
C LEU A 930 38.79 5.20 -33.00
N THR A 931 37.60 4.78 -33.40
CA THR A 931 36.31 5.29 -32.89
C THR A 931 35.49 4.11 -32.39
N LEU A 932 35.09 4.15 -31.13
CA LEU A 932 34.23 3.16 -30.48
C LEU A 932 32.83 3.77 -30.33
N HIS A 933 31.78 3.04 -30.70
CA HIS A 933 30.41 3.54 -30.65
C HIS A 933 29.38 2.38 -30.64
N ALA A 934 28.13 2.69 -30.28
CA ALA A 934 26.97 1.78 -30.25
C ALA A 934 26.48 1.38 -31.66
N CYS A 935 27.40 0.93 -32.53
CA CYS A 935 27.12 0.45 -33.89
C CYS A 935 26.19 1.34 -34.77
N LEU A 936 26.16 2.63 -34.47
CA LEU A 936 25.43 3.66 -35.21
C LEU A 936 25.57 3.52 -36.74
N PRO A 937 24.49 3.80 -37.52
CA PRO A 937 24.51 3.69 -38.98
C PRO A 937 25.61 4.50 -39.66
N GLU A 938 25.96 5.66 -39.09
CA GLU A 938 27.06 6.51 -39.52
C GLU A 938 28.12 6.56 -38.40
N THR A 939 29.39 6.36 -38.76
CA THR A 939 30.48 6.41 -37.78
C THR A 939 30.66 7.84 -37.26
N PRO A 940 30.68 8.06 -35.93
CA PRO A 940 30.93 9.38 -35.36
C PRO A 940 32.28 9.98 -35.78
N LEU A 941 32.34 11.32 -35.83
CA LEU A 941 33.58 12.05 -36.16
C LEU A 941 34.58 12.11 -35.01
N ALA A 942 34.13 11.86 -33.77
CA ALA A 942 34.99 11.83 -32.59
C ALA A 942 35.87 10.57 -32.57
N SER A 943 37.11 10.72 -32.12
CA SER A 943 38.06 9.63 -31.95
C SER A 943 38.15 9.21 -30.49
N SER A 944 38.02 7.92 -30.18
CA SER A 944 38.19 7.38 -28.82
C SER A 944 39.66 7.07 -28.49
N LEU A 945 40.52 6.86 -29.50
CA LEU A 945 41.96 6.66 -29.31
C LEU A 945 42.74 7.19 -30.49
N ASN A 946 43.70 8.08 -30.26
CA ASN A 946 44.62 8.62 -31.27
C ASN A 946 45.99 7.97 -31.16
N PHE A 947 46.66 7.62 -32.26
CA PHE A 947 47.96 6.94 -32.22
C PHE A 947 48.89 7.33 -33.38
N ALA A 948 50.19 7.15 -33.15
CA ALA A 948 51.25 7.33 -34.15
C ALA A 948 51.67 5.99 -34.76
N ALA A 949 52.16 6.04 -36.01
CA ALA A 949 52.64 4.85 -36.72
C ALA A 949 53.64 4.03 -35.88
N GLY A 950 53.38 2.72 -35.76
CA GLY A 950 54.21 1.77 -35.02
C GLY A 950 54.13 1.82 -33.49
N ALA A 951 53.45 2.81 -32.90
CA ALA A 951 53.30 2.93 -31.45
C ALA A 951 52.27 1.93 -30.90
N VAL A 952 52.49 1.41 -29.69
CA VAL A 952 51.44 0.71 -28.94
C VAL A 952 50.85 1.73 -27.99
N ARG A 953 49.54 1.96 -28.07
CA ARG A 953 48.86 2.95 -27.24
C ARG A 953 47.47 2.44 -26.87
N GLY A 954 47.11 2.60 -25.60
CA GLY A 954 45.77 2.35 -25.10
C GLY A 954 45.07 3.62 -24.62
N ASN A 955 43.76 3.52 -24.46
CA ASN A 955 42.90 4.47 -23.76
C ASN A 955 41.78 3.66 -23.09
N GLU A 956 41.30 4.07 -21.91
CA GLU A 956 40.04 3.54 -21.39
C GLU A 956 38.88 4.39 -21.90
N VAL A 957 37.78 3.74 -22.24
CA VAL A 957 36.63 4.39 -22.90
C VAL A 957 35.33 3.83 -22.34
N VAL A 958 34.37 4.71 -22.06
CA VAL A 958 32.97 4.32 -21.81
C VAL A 958 32.24 4.26 -23.14
N VAL A 959 31.70 3.09 -23.49
CA VAL A 959 31.07 2.85 -24.79
C VAL A 959 29.67 2.29 -24.59
N GLN A 960 28.68 2.99 -25.13
CA GLN A 960 27.32 2.48 -25.20
C GLN A 960 27.24 1.22 -26.08
N LEU A 961 26.34 0.33 -25.68
CA LEU A 961 25.92 -0.80 -26.49
C LEU A 961 24.71 -0.39 -27.34
N ASP A 962 24.57 -1.00 -28.51
CA ASP A 962 23.34 -0.85 -29.30
C ASP A 962 22.20 -1.70 -28.72
N GLU A 963 21.03 -1.67 -29.37
CA GLU A 963 19.85 -2.43 -28.96
C GLU A 963 20.06 -3.97 -28.93
N PHE A 964 21.15 -4.46 -29.50
CA PHE A 964 21.53 -5.88 -29.50
C PHE A 964 22.62 -6.21 -28.48
N GLY A 965 23.10 -5.22 -27.71
CA GLY A 965 24.19 -5.41 -26.77
C GLY A 965 25.58 -5.44 -27.43
N ASP A 966 25.70 -4.91 -28.65
CA ASP A 966 26.93 -4.86 -29.42
C ASP A 966 27.60 -3.47 -29.37
N MET A 967 28.93 -3.45 -29.47
CA MET A 967 29.72 -2.25 -29.75
C MET A 967 30.47 -2.38 -31.06
N CYS A 968 30.78 -1.25 -31.70
CA CYS A 968 31.52 -1.19 -32.94
C CYS A 968 32.83 -0.43 -32.78
N VAL A 969 33.91 -1.00 -33.33
CA VAL A 969 35.24 -0.41 -33.37
C VAL A 969 35.60 -0.07 -34.81
N PHE A 970 35.70 1.21 -35.13
CA PHE A 970 36.20 1.70 -36.42
C PHE A 970 37.71 1.94 -36.36
N ALA A 971 38.45 1.52 -37.38
CA ALA A 971 39.88 1.79 -37.53
C ALA A 971 40.17 2.64 -38.78
N SER A 972 40.72 3.83 -38.59
CA SER A 972 41.09 4.74 -39.70
C SER A 972 42.31 4.26 -40.51
N THR A 973 43.15 3.39 -39.95
CA THR A 973 44.34 2.82 -40.60
C THR A 973 44.55 1.39 -40.11
N ALA A 974 45.35 0.59 -40.83
CA ALA A 974 45.54 -0.80 -40.52
C ALA A 974 46.32 -0.98 -39.20
N THR A 975 45.70 -1.63 -38.21
CA THR A 975 46.28 -1.86 -36.88
C THR A 975 45.74 -3.14 -36.27
N ASP A 976 46.52 -3.75 -35.39
CA ASP A 976 45.98 -4.75 -34.47
C ASP A 976 45.28 -3.98 -33.33
N VAL A 977 44.14 -4.48 -32.86
CA VAL A 977 43.35 -3.94 -31.74
C VAL A 977 43.12 -5.02 -30.69
N THR A 978 43.15 -4.62 -29.42
CA THR A 978 42.56 -5.37 -28.31
C THR A 978 41.51 -4.54 -27.58
N ILE A 979 40.48 -5.20 -27.06
CA ILE A 979 39.46 -4.62 -26.19
C ILE A 979 39.43 -5.48 -24.93
N ASP A 980 39.70 -4.87 -23.77
CA ASP A 980 39.61 -5.50 -22.46
C ASP A 980 38.46 -4.82 -21.70
N VAL A 981 37.41 -5.56 -21.32
CA VAL A 981 36.29 -5.02 -20.53
C VAL A 981 36.66 -4.99 -19.05
N VAL A 982 36.38 -3.87 -18.38
CA VAL A 982 36.76 -3.64 -16.97
C VAL A 982 35.58 -3.23 -16.10
N GLY A 983 34.41 -2.99 -16.68
CA GLY A 983 33.19 -2.67 -15.97
C GLY A 983 32.02 -2.49 -16.92
N TYR A 984 30.83 -2.29 -16.37
CA TYR A 984 29.62 -1.97 -17.12
C TYR A 984 28.75 -0.96 -16.37
N LEU A 985 27.79 -0.39 -17.10
CA LEU A 985 26.77 0.52 -16.59
C LEU A 985 25.38 -0.01 -16.99
N PRO A 986 24.41 -0.07 -16.06
CA PRO A 986 23.03 -0.42 -16.36
C PRO A 986 22.33 0.70 -17.16
N ALA A 987 21.11 0.45 -17.62
CA ALA A 987 20.26 1.47 -18.25
C ALA A 987 20.01 2.67 -17.31
N GLY A 988 19.82 3.86 -17.87
CA GLY A 988 19.57 5.11 -17.12
C GLY A 988 20.80 5.75 -16.46
N ALA A 989 21.90 5.00 -16.29
CA ALA A 989 23.10 5.47 -15.57
C ALA A 989 23.88 6.60 -16.27
N ILE A 990 23.82 6.67 -17.60
CA ILE A 990 24.53 7.68 -18.38
C ILE A 990 23.72 8.03 -19.63
N GLU A 991 23.59 9.33 -19.90
CA GLU A 991 22.90 9.82 -21.10
C GLU A 991 23.93 10.14 -22.18
N SER A 992 23.85 9.43 -23.30
CA SER A 992 24.71 9.74 -24.44
C SER A 992 24.16 10.84 -25.31
N ILE A 993 25.10 11.54 -25.91
CA ILE A 993 24.83 12.47 -26.99
C ILE A 993 25.47 11.93 -28.27
N THR A 994 25.01 12.42 -29.42
CA THR A 994 25.82 12.30 -30.62
C THR A 994 27.16 12.99 -30.34
N PRO A 995 28.31 12.30 -30.45
CA PRO A 995 29.60 12.86 -30.06
C PRO A 995 29.82 14.27 -30.61
N ALA A 996 30.03 15.23 -29.71
CA ALA A 996 30.02 16.65 -30.02
C ALA A 996 31.33 17.32 -29.61
N ARG A 997 32.00 17.95 -30.59
CA ARG A 997 33.18 18.78 -30.30
C ARG A 997 32.75 20.11 -29.69
N LEU A 998 33.07 20.34 -28.42
CA LEU A 998 32.72 21.58 -27.70
C LEU A 998 33.88 22.59 -27.61
N LEU A 999 35.12 22.15 -27.80
CA LEU A 999 36.30 23.02 -27.89
C LEU A 999 37.13 22.64 -29.11
N GLU A 1000 37.56 23.66 -29.88
CA GLU A 1000 38.50 23.49 -30.98
C GLU A 1000 39.37 24.74 -31.15
N THR A 1001 40.60 24.68 -30.67
CA THR A 1001 41.48 25.86 -30.67
C THR A 1001 42.22 26.08 -32.00
N ARG A 1002 42.15 25.18 -32.98
CA ARG A 1002 42.83 25.36 -34.28
C ARG A 1002 42.02 26.26 -35.22
N ASP A 1003 42.74 27.06 -36.00
CA ASP A 1003 42.12 27.91 -37.02
C ASP A 1003 41.45 27.07 -38.13
N GLY A 1004 40.22 27.43 -38.49
CA GLY A 1004 39.48 26.84 -39.61
C GLY A 1004 38.89 25.45 -39.33
N GLN A 1005 38.86 25.03 -38.07
CA GLN A 1005 38.08 23.87 -37.60
C GLN A 1005 36.84 24.38 -36.84
N VAL A 1006 35.80 23.57 -36.76
CA VAL A 1006 34.51 23.96 -36.17
C VAL A 1006 34.13 23.05 -35.01
N THR A 1007 33.45 23.62 -34.03
CA THR A 1007 32.74 22.91 -32.96
C THR A 1007 31.31 22.57 -33.41
N ALA A 1008 30.63 21.68 -32.68
CA ALA A 1008 29.30 21.20 -33.03
C ALA A 1008 28.25 22.33 -33.08
N ASP A 1009 28.42 23.37 -32.27
CA ASP A 1009 27.54 24.53 -32.13
C ASP A 1009 28.15 25.84 -32.68
N GLY A 1010 29.41 25.81 -33.12
CA GLY A 1010 30.14 26.98 -33.59
C GLY A 1010 30.70 27.89 -32.48
N GLU A 1011 30.53 27.51 -31.22
CA GLU A 1011 31.08 28.21 -30.05
C GLU A 1011 32.44 27.66 -29.65
N SER A 1012 33.31 28.46 -29.01
CA SER A 1012 34.65 28.02 -28.57
C SER A 1012 35.56 27.45 -29.68
N GLN A 1013 35.51 28.05 -30.88
CA GLN A 1013 36.35 27.70 -32.03
C GLN A 1013 37.38 28.79 -32.38
N GLY A 1014 38.59 28.40 -32.81
CA GLY A 1014 39.57 29.32 -33.40
C GLY A 1014 40.33 30.25 -32.42
N GLY A 1015 40.76 29.72 -31.27
CA GLY A 1015 41.48 30.48 -30.23
C GLY A 1015 43.02 30.50 -30.30
N GLY A 1016 43.62 29.72 -31.20
CA GLY A 1016 45.08 29.51 -31.25
C GLY A 1016 45.61 28.60 -30.13
N PRO A 1017 46.91 28.27 -30.10
CA PRO A 1017 47.49 27.46 -29.04
C PRO A 1017 47.27 28.10 -27.66
N VAL A 1018 46.84 27.30 -26.68
CA VAL A 1018 46.70 27.72 -25.28
C VAL A 1018 48.05 28.19 -24.75
N THR A 1019 48.06 29.26 -23.97
CA THR A 1019 49.31 29.83 -23.44
C THR A 1019 49.87 28.93 -22.33
N PRO A 1020 51.20 28.73 -22.21
CA PRO A 1020 51.77 27.94 -21.11
C PRO A 1020 51.37 28.52 -19.74
N GLY A 1021 50.86 27.67 -18.86
CA GLY A 1021 50.45 28.04 -17.50
C GLY A 1021 49.11 28.76 -17.42
N SER A 1022 48.31 28.81 -18.50
CA SER A 1022 46.96 29.39 -18.48
C SER A 1022 45.88 28.32 -18.42
N THR A 1023 44.72 28.70 -17.88
CA THR A 1023 43.49 27.90 -17.85
C THR A 1023 42.51 28.39 -18.91
N THR A 1024 41.93 27.44 -19.65
CA THR A 1024 40.80 27.66 -20.55
C THR A 1024 39.53 27.21 -19.86
N THR A 1025 38.63 28.14 -19.55
CA THR A 1025 37.27 27.82 -19.11
C THR A 1025 36.44 27.43 -20.33
N LEU A 1026 35.71 26.32 -20.23
CA LEU A 1026 34.87 25.77 -21.26
C LEU A 1026 33.45 25.58 -20.71
N PRO A 1027 32.46 26.37 -21.18
CA PRO A 1027 31.06 26.10 -20.89
C PRO A 1027 30.63 24.77 -21.49
N ILE A 1028 29.92 23.96 -20.70
CA ILE A 1028 29.44 22.63 -21.04
C ILE A 1028 27.91 22.58 -20.99
N ALA A 1029 27.32 23.03 -19.89
CA ALA A 1029 25.88 22.96 -19.66
C ALA A 1029 25.09 23.66 -20.77
N GLY A 1030 24.00 23.03 -21.23
CA GLY A 1030 23.14 23.57 -22.29
C GLY A 1030 23.70 23.50 -23.71
N ARG A 1031 24.87 22.88 -23.95
CA ARG A 1031 25.51 22.80 -25.28
C ARG A 1031 25.37 21.43 -25.93
N ALA A 1032 25.14 21.40 -27.24
CA ALA A 1032 25.11 20.18 -28.06
C ALA A 1032 24.23 19.03 -27.51
N GLY A 1033 23.08 19.37 -26.90
CA GLY A 1033 22.17 18.40 -26.30
C GLY A 1033 22.46 18.04 -24.84
N ILE A 1034 23.51 18.61 -24.25
CA ILE A 1034 23.81 18.49 -22.82
C ILE A 1034 22.85 19.42 -22.06
N PRO A 1035 22.21 18.94 -20.98
CA PRO A 1035 21.26 19.70 -20.19
C PRO A 1035 21.94 20.79 -19.35
N ALA A 1036 21.15 21.71 -18.79
CA ALA A 1036 21.66 22.83 -18.00
C ALA A 1036 22.13 22.42 -16.60
N ASP A 1037 21.59 21.33 -16.07
CA ASP A 1037 21.83 20.80 -14.72
C ASP A 1037 22.88 19.69 -14.67
N VAL A 1038 23.61 19.47 -15.77
CA VAL A 1038 24.67 18.46 -15.88
C VAL A 1038 25.70 18.58 -14.74
N LYS A 1039 26.04 17.45 -14.12
CA LYS A 1039 27.03 17.37 -13.03
C LYS A 1039 28.38 16.86 -13.49
N ALA A 1040 28.43 16.01 -14.50
CA ALA A 1040 29.69 15.57 -15.10
C ALA A 1040 29.53 15.21 -16.58
N VAL A 1041 30.64 15.22 -17.32
CA VAL A 1041 30.68 14.80 -18.72
C VAL A 1041 31.79 13.80 -18.97
N VAL A 1042 31.52 12.85 -19.85
CA VAL A 1042 32.53 11.95 -20.42
C VAL A 1042 33.08 12.61 -21.68
N ALA A 1043 34.34 13.02 -21.62
CA ALA A 1043 34.95 13.86 -22.64
C ALA A 1043 36.34 13.36 -23.05
N ASN A 1044 36.58 13.30 -24.37
CA ASN A 1044 37.90 13.11 -24.93
C ASN A 1044 38.62 14.46 -25.03
N VAL A 1045 39.65 14.66 -24.21
CA VAL A 1045 40.50 15.86 -24.24
C VAL A 1045 41.75 15.57 -25.06
N THR A 1046 42.00 16.36 -26.11
CA THR A 1046 43.13 16.16 -27.02
C THR A 1046 44.07 17.36 -27.03
N ALA A 1047 45.34 17.13 -26.69
CA ALA A 1047 46.43 18.07 -26.93
C ALA A 1047 46.99 17.87 -28.35
N ILE A 1048 46.99 18.92 -29.16
CA ILE A 1048 47.33 18.88 -30.58
C ILE A 1048 48.56 19.76 -30.84
N ASN A 1049 49.58 19.16 -31.47
CA ASN A 1049 50.86 19.82 -31.79
C ASN A 1049 51.49 20.59 -30.61
N PRO A 1050 51.64 19.97 -29.42
CA PRO A 1050 52.26 20.64 -28.28
C PRO A 1050 53.69 21.07 -28.59
N SER A 1051 54.07 22.27 -28.15
CA SER A 1051 55.37 22.90 -28.42
C SER A 1051 56.53 22.32 -27.59
N SER A 1052 56.22 21.73 -26.45
CA SER A 1052 57.16 21.08 -25.54
C SER A 1052 56.43 20.02 -24.71
N ARG A 1053 57.18 19.24 -23.92
CA ARG A 1053 56.59 18.28 -22.97
C ARG A 1053 55.73 19.04 -21.96
N GLY A 1054 54.52 18.56 -21.73
CA GLY A 1054 53.59 19.17 -20.78
C GLY A 1054 52.42 18.26 -20.43
N TYR A 1055 51.43 18.85 -19.76
CA TYR A 1055 50.21 18.18 -19.34
C TYR A 1055 49.01 19.14 -19.37
N VAL A 1056 47.81 18.56 -19.45
CA VAL A 1056 46.54 19.22 -19.17
C VAL A 1056 46.02 18.75 -17.82
N THR A 1057 45.47 19.66 -17.02
CA THR A 1057 44.62 19.34 -15.86
C THR A 1057 43.21 19.79 -16.19
N VAL A 1058 42.25 18.89 -16.04
CA VAL A 1058 40.82 19.19 -16.12
C VAL A 1058 40.25 19.19 -14.70
N SER A 1059 39.39 20.16 -14.41
CA SER A 1059 38.83 20.38 -13.08
C SER A 1059 37.53 21.18 -13.17
N PRO A 1060 36.67 21.15 -12.14
CA PRO A 1060 35.46 21.99 -12.01
C PRO A 1060 35.82 23.45 -11.66
N CYS A 1061 36.85 24.00 -12.30
CA CYS A 1061 37.30 25.39 -12.12
C CYS A 1061 37.72 25.80 -10.70
N VAL A 1062 38.08 24.83 -9.85
CA VAL A 1062 38.53 25.07 -8.47
C VAL A 1062 39.90 25.75 -8.37
N LEU A 1063 40.09 26.54 -7.32
CA LEU A 1063 41.33 27.25 -7.01
C LEU A 1063 41.85 26.91 -5.60
N PRO A 1064 43.17 26.67 -5.43
CA PRO A 1064 44.19 26.60 -6.47
C PRO A 1064 43.98 25.39 -7.41
N THR A 1065 44.38 25.53 -8.67
CA THR A 1065 44.24 24.43 -9.65
C THR A 1065 44.91 23.15 -9.15
N PRO A 1066 44.26 21.99 -9.23
CA PRO A 1066 44.82 20.72 -8.80
C PRO A 1066 46.16 20.43 -9.48
N THR A 1067 47.04 19.72 -8.77
CA THR A 1067 48.36 19.34 -9.31
C THR A 1067 48.35 17.99 -10.04
N ALA A 1068 47.22 17.29 -10.01
CA ALA A 1068 46.94 16.10 -10.80
C ALA A 1068 46.90 16.43 -12.30
N SER A 1069 47.46 15.57 -13.13
CA SER A 1069 47.39 15.72 -14.60
C SER A 1069 46.31 14.81 -15.16
N SER A 1070 45.44 15.31 -16.03
CA SER A 1070 44.40 14.54 -16.74
C SER A 1070 44.89 14.04 -18.11
N LEU A 1071 45.89 14.70 -18.71
CA LEU A 1071 46.50 14.28 -19.97
C LEU A 1071 47.98 14.68 -19.99
N ASN A 1072 48.87 13.75 -20.32
CA ASN A 1072 50.30 14.01 -20.51
C ASN A 1072 50.70 13.94 -21.99
N TYR A 1073 51.56 14.86 -22.46
CA TYR A 1073 51.95 14.95 -23.86
C TYR A 1073 53.42 15.34 -24.08
N GLU A 1074 53.95 14.96 -25.25
CA GLU A 1074 55.33 15.21 -25.69
C GLU A 1074 55.37 16.15 -26.89
N ALA A 1075 56.47 16.90 -27.04
CA ALA A 1075 56.61 17.89 -28.10
C ALA A 1075 56.35 17.31 -29.50
N GLY A 1076 55.43 17.92 -30.25
CA GLY A 1076 55.06 17.56 -31.62
C GLY A 1076 54.25 16.28 -31.77
N VAL A 1077 53.83 15.64 -30.67
CA VAL A 1077 53.00 14.43 -30.69
C VAL A 1077 51.62 14.78 -30.16
N SER A 1078 50.61 14.76 -31.04
CA SER A 1078 49.22 14.93 -30.61
C SER A 1078 48.74 13.69 -29.87
N GLY A 1079 48.00 13.89 -28.78
CA GLY A 1079 47.40 12.81 -28.03
C GLY A 1079 46.24 13.29 -27.18
N GLY A 1080 45.27 12.40 -26.96
CA GLY A 1080 44.18 12.64 -26.03
C GLY A 1080 44.05 11.53 -24.99
N ASN A 1081 43.20 11.81 -24.01
CA ASN A 1081 42.75 10.93 -22.93
C ASN A 1081 41.24 11.14 -22.79
N GLU A 1082 40.46 10.07 -22.61
CA GLU A 1082 39.06 10.20 -22.20
C GLU A 1082 39.03 10.42 -20.69
N ILE A 1083 38.19 11.35 -20.24
CA ILE A 1083 38.08 11.69 -18.83
C ILE A 1083 36.62 11.85 -18.43
N ILE A 1084 36.31 11.51 -17.19
CA ILE A 1084 35.08 11.92 -16.52
C ILE A 1084 35.36 13.26 -15.83
N ALA A 1085 34.75 14.33 -16.31
CA ALA A 1085 34.99 15.68 -15.81
C ALA A 1085 33.74 16.22 -15.11
N GLU A 1086 33.88 16.50 -13.81
CA GLU A 1086 32.90 17.24 -13.03
C GLU A 1086 32.70 18.65 -13.62
N VAL A 1087 31.44 19.03 -13.76
CA VAL A 1087 30.96 20.33 -14.21
C VAL A 1087 30.58 21.13 -12.97
N ASN A 1088 31.12 22.34 -12.82
CA ASN A 1088 30.83 23.17 -11.65
C ASN A 1088 29.40 23.73 -11.68
N ASP A 1089 29.01 24.42 -10.60
CA ASP A 1089 27.67 25.05 -10.48
C ASP A 1089 27.36 26.09 -11.56
N ASP A 1090 28.38 26.65 -12.22
CA ASP A 1090 28.21 27.58 -13.35
C ASP A 1090 28.03 26.85 -14.70
N GLY A 1091 28.08 25.51 -14.72
CA GLY A 1091 27.95 24.70 -15.93
C GLY A 1091 29.25 24.59 -16.75
N GLU A 1092 30.41 24.77 -16.13
CA GLU A 1092 31.71 24.90 -16.78
C GLU A 1092 32.74 23.85 -16.33
N ILE A 1093 33.70 23.56 -17.21
CA ILE A 1093 34.95 22.86 -16.85
C ILE A 1093 36.17 23.74 -17.18
N CYS A 1094 37.27 23.53 -16.47
CA CYS A 1094 38.50 24.28 -16.66
C CYS A 1094 39.65 23.38 -17.09
N LEU A 1095 40.32 23.76 -18.19
CA LEU A 1095 41.47 23.06 -18.76
C LEU A 1095 42.74 23.90 -18.55
N PHE A 1096 43.55 23.56 -17.55
CA PHE A 1096 44.88 24.13 -17.37
C PHE A 1096 45.87 23.45 -18.30
N SER A 1097 46.72 24.23 -18.99
CA SER A 1097 47.77 23.69 -19.86
C SER A 1097 49.16 24.12 -19.40
N SER A 1098 50.06 23.16 -19.16
CA SER A 1098 51.41 23.48 -18.66
C SER A 1098 52.38 23.95 -19.75
N SER A 1099 52.03 23.78 -21.03
CA SER A 1099 52.87 24.10 -22.20
C SER A 1099 52.03 24.38 -23.43
N ALA A 1100 52.49 25.27 -24.31
CA ALA A 1100 51.66 25.73 -25.43
C ALA A 1100 51.26 24.57 -26.35
N THR A 1101 49.96 24.38 -26.54
CA THR A 1101 49.35 23.33 -27.36
C THR A 1101 48.00 23.80 -27.85
N HIS A 1102 47.52 23.28 -28.98
CA HIS A 1102 46.10 23.34 -29.27
C HIS A 1102 45.37 22.32 -28.39
N LEU A 1103 44.15 22.65 -27.95
CA LEU A 1103 43.21 21.74 -27.31
C LEU A 1103 41.99 21.51 -28.21
N ALA A 1104 41.46 20.29 -28.15
CA ALA A 1104 40.12 19.94 -28.59
C ALA A 1104 39.43 19.10 -27.50
N VAL A 1105 38.11 19.27 -27.33
CA VAL A 1105 37.29 18.52 -26.37
C VAL A 1105 36.07 17.99 -27.08
N ASP A 1106 35.93 16.67 -27.12
CA ASP A 1106 34.81 15.95 -27.72
C ASP A 1106 34.01 15.26 -26.61
N VAL A 1107 32.77 15.68 -26.37
CA VAL A 1107 31.87 15.07 -25.37
C VAL A 1107 31.08 13.96 -26.02
N VAL A 1108 31.00 12.80 -25.37
CA VAL A 1108 30.31 11.60 -25.88
C VAL A 1108 29.11 11.20 -25.02
N ALA A 1109 29.11 11.58 -23.76
CA ALA A 1109 28.02 11.32 -22.83
C ALA A 1109 28.08 12.30 -21.64
N PHE A 1110 26.99 12.39 -20.88
CA PHE A 1110 26.89 13.21 -19.69
C PHE A 1110 26.19 12.48 -18.55
N ILE A 1111 26.37 13.04 -17.37
CA ILE A 1111 25.89 12.58 -16.08
C ILE A 1111 25.13 13.78 -15.52
N ARG A 1112 23.82 13.63 -15.35
CA ARG A 1112 23.06 14.64 -14.62
C ARG A 1112 23.34 14.51 -13.14
#